data_AF-A0A8J6VSS3-F1
#
_entry.id   AF-A0A8J6VSS3-F1
#
_cell.length_a   1.000
_cell.length_b   1.000
_cell.length_c   1.000
_cell.angle_alpha   90.00
_cell.angle_beta   90.00
_cell.angle_gamma   90.00
#
_symmetry.space_group_name_H-M   'P 1'
#
loop_
_entity.id
_entity.type
_entity.pdbx_description
1 polymer ?
#
loop_
_entity_poly.entity_id
_entity_poly.type
_entity_poly.pdbx_seq_one_letter_code
_entity_poly.pdbx_strand_id
1 'polypeptide(L)'
;MIRSIQSALLLSVLAIAPLENMLNPAYSALAQTPAVAATCDANVPLQNQLGMVEEQARSALEQSNQAKALQSLQEALAIAIQIQNTRLQAELLQRWLLDNSEGYPTTRWQRLTQNIDQQDQSAQLQTVLGQFLQIANRITTSHSFIKTRSLAAIARHYAALEPSQTQQSVQVLEQARQAARFIRGEVFTANALIDVAESYALIDDTTSAQTVLTQVEQAVQQIPPNTSEPLKLVIIQRMATTYGQIGDFTTARQIADRLPAQSEIQSFALQGIVEGYIAAGDLPQAEALAESISAITHRIRAFEKLAIAYHNTNQPAKAEQWISQARQLAEPSVSLPNPEFTLRNLVETYLQLGQRDEALQLAQTSLTSLRQEVTKSVILAFSQAGQNDVVESWLSEQLSYVETFPDAWEQRLYLGDLFQVAIATQQFEWIGKEWSRIAAIDYGPQDQQMVEIASAYAASGQHIEAAEWAQQLPLANRPVLRVRLLTAIALKAHQAGETSWANDLLQQTLQSVDSLTTTYQRQFPEDLTQGPLVKPSALTAIAVVYSQTGQTDLMRPLLQQVSQLDQSITNPTFGGPVDQPFSVFMDAKQYVGALQLAQATAESEVRQSRLQTSATALLQQDRFDLALPVVDQLTQANGKTQLLLAIAQRYSDLQQVDAALPILDRAFQVAQTIPGEESEVDRFGTDGLTVIDRTNDRGSLLEAIALQYAQLGQGDRARQVVNRLQEARLREQVMQSIQCVLRS
;
A
#
# COMPACT_ATOMS: atom_id res chain seq x y z
N MET A 1 28.10 -10.12 6.92
CA MET A 1 27.18 -11.13 6.34
C MET A 1 26.07 -11.38 7.34
N ILE A 2 25.02 -10.58 7.25
CA ILE A 2 23.84 -10.65 8.13
C ILE A 2 22.70 -11.08 7.22
N ARG A 3 22.18 -12.30 7.44
CA ARG A 3 20.98 -12.82 6.78
C ARG A 3 19.79 -12.38 7.64
N SER A 4 18.94 -11.50 7.14
CA SER A 4 17.68 -11.14 7.80
C SER A 4 16.66 -12.24 7.55
N ILE A 5 16.07 -12.74 8.63
CA ILE A 5 14.95 -13.68 8.62
C ILE A 5 13.69 -12.83 8.51
N GLN A 6 13.10 -12.80 7.31
CA GLN A 6 11.75 -12.32 7.09
C GLN A 6 10.82 -13.53 7.09
N SER A 7 9.94 -13.57 8.09
CA SER A 7 8.84 -14.52 8.13
C SER A 7 7.61 -13.83 8.71
N ALA A 8 6.57 -13.79 7.86
CA ALA A 8 5.14 -13.79 8.18
C ALA A 8 4.50 -12.53 8.80
N LEU A 9 3.88 -11.71 7.94
CA LEU A 9 2.65 -10.96 8.26
C LEU A 9 1.73 -10.90 7.02
N LEU A 10 1.04 -12.01 6.74
CA LEU A 10 -0.14 -12.06 5.87
C LEU A 10 -1.32 -12.52 6.71
N LEU A 11 -2.07 -11.58 7.29
CA LEU A 11 -3.43 -11.78 7.81
C LEU A 11 -4.14 -10.42 7.83
N SER A 12 -4.55 -9.94 6.66
CA SER A 12 -5.48 -8.82 6.54
C SER A 12 -6.91 -9.38 6.42
N VAL A 13 -7.57 -9.57 7.56
CA VAL A 13 -9.03 -9.72 7.62
C VAL A 13 -9.52 -8.79 8.69
N LEU A 14 -9.82 -7.54 8.30
CA LEU A 14 -10.72 -6.59 8.95
C LEU A 14 -10.61 -5.26 8.19
N ALA A 15 -11.32 -5.17 7.06
CA ALA A 15 -11.59 -3.90 6.40
C ALA A 15 -13.07 -3.87 6.03
N ILE A 16 -13.83 -3.10 6.80
CA ILE A 16 -15.24 -2.79 6.54
C ILE A 16 -15.25 -1.71 5.44
N ALA A 17 -15.77 -2.05 4.27
CA ALA A 17 -16.18 -1.08 3.26
C ALA A 17 -17.61 -1.41 2.84
N PRO A 18 -18.51 -0.41 2.72
CA PRO A 18 -19.84 -0.63 2.17
C PRO A 18 -19.73 -1.05 0.70
N LEU A 19 -20.43 -2.14 0.37
CA LEU A 19 -20.38 -2.92 -0.86
C LEU A 19 -20.95 -2.22 -2.12
N GLU A 20 -21.22 -0.92 -2.08
CA GLU A 20 -21.88 -0.22 -3.19
C GLU A 20 -20.93 0.20 -4.32
N ASN A 21 -19.61 0.25 -4.10
CA ASN A 21 -18.64 0.72 -5.10
C ASN A 21 -17.92 -0.39 -5.91
N MET A 22 -18.18 -1.68 -5.65
CA MET A 22 -17.55 -2.77 -6.43
C MET A 22 -18.30 -3.10 -7.74
N LEU A 23 -19.48 -2.53 -7.96
CA LEU A 23 -20.34 -2.84 -9.11
C LEU A 23 -20.14 -1.91 -10.32
N ASN A 24 -19.30 -0.87 -10.24
CA ASN A 24 -19.35 0.22 -11.24
C ASN A 24 -18.04 0.88 -11.76
N PRO A 25 -16.81 0.35 -11.63
CA PRO A 25 -15.64 1.09 -12.16
C PRO A 25 -15.40 0.89 -13.67
N ALA A 26 -15.83 -0.23 -14.26
CA ALA A 26 -15.53 -0.51 -15.68
C ALA A 26 -16.39 0.30 -16.67
N TYR A 27 -17.60 0.70 -16.25
CA TYR A 27 -18.59 1.32 -17.15
C TYR A 27 -18.80 2.82 -16.90
N SER A 28 -18.43 3.35 -15.73
CA SER A 28 -18.53 4.80 -15.43
C SER A 28 -17.46 5.64 -16.13
N ALA A 29 -16.32 5.04 -16.53
CA ALA A 29 -15.23 5.74 -17.22
C ALA A 29 -15.52 6.06 -18.70
N LEU A 30 -16.52 5.42 -19.31
CA LEU A 30 -16.94 5.68 -20.69
C LEU A 30 -18.05 6.74 -20.79
N ALA A 31 -18.84 6.95 -19.73
CA ALA A 31 -20.02 7.81 -19.74
C ALA A 31 -19.78 9.26 -19.24
N GLN A 32 -18.62 9.56 -18.65
CA GLN A 32 -18.30 10.93 -18.24
C GLN A 32 -17.53 11.68 -19.34
N THR A 33 -18.25 12.41 -20.18
CA THR A 33 -17.67 13.53 -20.94
C THR A 33 -18.50 14.80 -20.74
N PRO A 34 -17.88 15.96 -20.39
CA PRO A 34 -18.50 17.24 -20.65
C PRO A 34 -18.58 17.46 -22.17
N ALA A 35 -19.64 18.11 -22.61
CA ALA A 35 -19.86 18.45 -24.00
C ALA A 35 -18.68 19.23 -24.63
N VAL A 36 -18.09 18.60 -25.65
CA VAL A 36 -17.49 19.14 -26.87
C VAL A 36 -16.61 20.39 -26.77
N ALA A 37 -15.29 20.17 -26.81
CA ALA A 37 -14.43 20.84 -27.78
C ALA A 37 -13.40 19.83 -28.32
N ALA A 38 -13.40 19.69 -29.65
CA ALA A 38 -12.61 18.82 -30.50
C ALA A 38 -11.15 18.58 -30.07
N THR A 39 -10.79 17.31 -29.88
CA THR A 39 -9.72 16.63 -30.63
C THR A 39 -9.91 15.12 -30.46
N CYS A 40 -9.82 14.35 -31.55
CA CYS A 40 -9.75 12.89 -31.49
C CYS A 40 -8.42 12.50 -30.82
N ASP A 41 -8.39 12.48 -29.49
CA ASP A 41 -7.28 11.88 -28.77
C ASP A 41 -7.66 10.42 -28.47
N ALA A 42 -7.15 9.49 -29.29
CA ALA A 42 -7.30 8.05 -29.10
C ALA A 42 -6.77 7.58 -27.73
N ASN A 43 -6.06 8.44 -26.99
CA ASN A 43 -5.59 8.16 -25.65
C ASN A 43 -6.63 8.46 -24.55
N VAL A 44 -7.79 9.11 -24.79
CA VAL A 44 -8.73 9.46 -23.70
C VAL A 44 -9.14 8.26 -22.83
N PRO A 45 -9.50 7.09 -23.39
CA PRO A 45 -9.78 5.91 -22.56
C PRO A 45 -8.57 5.47 -21.73
N LEU A 46 -7.38 5.48 -22.31
CA LEU A 46 -6.12 5.16 -21.60
C LEU A 46 -5.77 6.20 -20.54
N GLN A 47 -6.09 7.49 -20.77
CA GLN A 47 -5.87 8.57 -19.82
C GLN A 47 -6.81 8.45 -18.62
N ASN A 48 -8.09 8.13 -18.85
CA ASN A 48 -9.06 7.86 -17.78
C ASN A 48 -8.63 6.64 -16.97
N GLN A 49 -8.21 5.56 -17.65
CA GLN A 49 -7.69 4.36 -17.00
C GLN A 49 -6.41 4.65 -16.19
N LEU A 50 -5.47 5.43 -16.74
CA LEU A 50 -4.27 5.87 -16.02
C LEU A 50 -4.65 6.64 -14.76
N GLY A 51 -5.58 7.60 -14.84
CA GLY A 51 -6.03 8.38 -13.70
C GLY A 51 -6.62 7.52 -12.57
N MET A 52 -7.46 6.54 -12.92
CA MET A 52 -8.03 5.59 -11.95
C MET A 52 -6.96 4.74 -11.27
N VAL A 53 -6.06 4.14 -12.04
CA VAL A 53 -5.07 3.19 -11.50
C VAL A 53 -3.96 3.93 -10.72
N GLU A 54 -3.57 5.13 -11.14
CA GLU A 54 -2.67 5.99 -10.35
C GLU A 54 -3.29 6.38 -9.01
N GLU A 55 -4.59 6.71 -9.00
CA GLU A 55 -5.32 7.05 -7.79
C GLU A 55 -5.45 5.86 -6.83
N GLN A 56 -5.63 4.65 -7.35
CA GLN A 56 -5.57 3.43 -6.55
C GLN A 56 -4.19 3.22 -5.92
N ALA A 57 -3.11 3.46 -6.68
CA ALA A 57 -1.75 3.37 -6.17
C ALA A 57 -1.51 4.39 -5.03
N ARG A 58 -2.00 5.63 -5.21
CA ARG A 58 -1.92 6.68 -4.20
C ARG A 58 -2.70 6.33 -2.94
N SER A 59 -3.95 5.92 -3.09
CA SER A 59 -4.83 5.55 -1.98
C SER A 59 -4.28 4.36 -1.20
N ALA A 60 -3.76 3.35 -1.89
CA ALA A 60 -3.12 2.20 -1.24
C ALA A 60 -1.85 2.62 -0.47
N LEU A 61 -1.05 3.54 -1.00
CA LEU A 61 0.13 4.07 -0.31
C LEU A 61 -0.26 4.83 0.96
N GLU A 62 -1.33 5.61 0.92
CA GLU A 62 -1.85 6.36 2.09
C GLU A 62 -2.45 5.45 3.16
N GLN A 63 -2.97 4.28 2.77
CA GLN A 63 -3.45 3.24 3.66
C GLN A 63 -2.34 2.30 4.16
N SER A 64 -1.06 2.64 3.90
CA SER A 64 0.09 1.81 4.26
C SER A 64 0.01 0.39 3.68
N ASN A 65 -0.62 0.21 2.51
CA ASN A 65 -0.67 -1.05 1.77
C ASN A 65 0.29 -0.99 0.58
N GLN A 66 1.58 -1.22 0.86
CA GLN A 66 2.65 -1.02 -0.12
C GLN A 66 2.60 -2.04 -1.26
N ALA A 67 2.21 -3.29 -0.99
CA ALA A 67 2.09 -4.33 -2.02
C ALA A 67 1.04 -3.94 -3.08
N LYS A 68 -0.15 -3.49 -2.63
CA LYS A 68 -1.19 -3.00 -3.54
C LYS A 68 -0.77 -1.71 -4.24
N ALA A 69 -0.11 -0.81 -3.52
CA ALA A 69 0.39 0.43 -4.10
C ALA A 69 1.44 0.17 -5.21
N LEU A 70 2.35 -0.78 -5.00
CA LEU A 70 3.36 -1.18 -5.98
C LEU A 70 2.70 -1.82 -7.20
N GLN A 71 1.75 -2.73 -6.99
CA GLN A 71 1.00 -3.37 -8.08
C GLN A 71 0.24 -2.34 -8.92
N SER A 72 -0.57 -1.48 -8.28
CA SER A 72 -1.29 -0.41 -8.98
C SER A 72 -0.35 0.56 -9.68
N LEU A 73 0.80 0.91 -9.09
CA LEU A 73 1.78 1.75 -9.75
C LEU A 73 2.36 1.08 -11.02
N GLN A 74 2.70 -0.21 -10.95
CA GLN A 74 3.21 -0.96 -12.10
C GLN A 74 2.21 -0.97 -13.26
N GLU A 75 0.92 -1.13 -12.94
CA GLU A 75 -0.18 -1.06 -13.91
C GLU A 75 -0.33 0.35 -14.48
N ALA A 76 -0.30 1.39 -13.64
CA ALA A 76 -0.37 2.79 -14.09
C ALA A 76 0.78 3.13 -15.05
N LEU A 77 2.00 2.70 -14.75
CA LEU A 77 3.16 2.95 -15.62
C LEU A 77 3.06 2.19 -16.94
N ALA A 78 2.54 0.96 -16.94
CA ALA A 78 2.29 0.21 -18.16
C ALA A 78 1.31 0.94 -19.09
N ILE A 79 0.27 1.55 -18.54
CA ILE A 79 -0.70 2.37 -19.29
C ILE A 79 -0.04 3.68 -19.77
N ALA A 80 0.72 4.36 -18.90
CA ALA A 80 1.41 5.60 -19.25
C ALA A 80 2.43 5.43 -20.39
N ILE A 81 3.04 4.24 -20.51
CA ILE A 81 3.90 3.87 -21.63
C ILE A 81 3.09 3.76 -22.93
N GLN A 82 1.80 3.44 -22.93
CA GLN A 82 1.02 3.35 -24.17
C GLN A 82 0.58 4.73 -24.66
N ILE A 83 0.46 5.71 -23.76
CA ILE A 83 0.01 7.06 -24.06
C ILE A 83 1.10 7.87 -24.77
N GLN A 84 0.75 8.51 -25.89
CA GLN A 84 1.69 9.38 -26.64
C GLN A 84 1.88 10.78 -26.02
N ASN A 85 1.01 11.16 -25.07
CA ASN A 85 1.04 12.46 -24.41
C ASN A 85 2.22 12.56 -23.43
N THR A 86 3.31 13.19 -23.87
CA THR A 86 4.54 13.33 -23.08
C THR A 86 4.39 14.27 -21.87
N ARG A 87 3.35 15.12 -21.83
CA ARG A 87 3.07 15.98 -20.68
C ARG A 87 2.55 15.15 -19.51
N LEU A 88 1.58 14.27 -19.76
CA LEU A 88 1.05 13.37 -18.72
C LEU A 88 2.14 12.45 -18.18
N GLN A 89 3.02 11.96 -19.06
CA GLN A 89 4.22 11.21 -18.66
C GLN A 89 5.15 12.00 -17.74
N ALA A 90 5.42 13.27 -18.05
CA ALA A 90 6.24 14.13 -17.21
C ALA A 90 5.59 14.43 -15.85
N GLU A 91 4.28 14.70 -15.83
CA GLU A 91 3.53 14.91 -14.59
C GLU A 91 3.53 13.67 -13.69
N LEU A 92 3.41 12.47 -14.28
CA LEU A 92 3.50 11.21 -13.55
C LEU A 92 4.88 11.02 -12.89
N LEU A 93 5.97 11.24 -13.64
CA LEU A 93 7.33 11.17 -13.07
C LEU A 93 7.53 12.18 -11.95
N GLN A 94 7.04 13.41 -12.13
CA GLN A 94 7.14 14.46 -11.13
C GLN A 94 6.42 14.07 -9.83
N ARG A 95 5.18 13.55 -9.90
CA ARG A 95 4.40 13.16 -8.71
C ARG A 95 5.02 12.01 -7.94
N TRP A 96 5.69 11.07 -8.63
CA TRP A 96 6.21 9.85 -8.00
C TRP A 96 7.67 9.95 -7.57
N LEU A 97 8.53 10.57 -8.38
CA LEU A 97 9.98 10.56 -8.20
C LEU A 97 10.57 11.88 -7.68
N LEU A 98 9.84 12.99 -7.79
CA LEU A 98 10.36 14.32 -7.46
C LEU A 98 9.61 14.94 -6.27
N ASP A 99 10.35 15.68 -5.45
CA ASP A 99 9.75 16.52 -4.42
C ASP A 99 9.27 17.83 -5.06
N ASN A 100 8.02 18.21 -4.77
CA ASN A 100 7.42 19.48 -5.21
C ASN A 100 7.73 20.62 -4.22
N SER A 101 8.17 20.29 -3.00
CA SER A 101 8.60 21.22 -1.97
C SER A 101 10.13 21.19 -1.90
N GLU A 102 10.78 22.32 -2.13
CA GLU A 102 12.24 22.47 -1.98
C GLU A 102 12.61 22.45 -0.48
N GLY A 103 12.37 21.34 0.24
CA GLY A 103 12.62 21.27 1.68
C GLY A 103 11.99 20.14 2.52
N TYR A 104 11.53 19.01 1.95
CA TYR A 104 10.93 17.78 2.58
C TYR A 104 9.39 17.74 2.75
N PRO A 105 8.72 16.55 2.65
CA PRO A 105 9.29 15.20 2.82
C PRO A 105 9.07 14.19 1.67
N THR A 106 10.00 13.23 1.61
CA THR A 106 9.93 11.90 0.96
C THR A 106 8.94 11.73 -0.22
N THR A 107 9.52 11.53 -1.40
CA THR A 107 8.78 11.23 -2.64
C THR A 107 7.84 10.03 -2.45
N ARG A 108 6.76 9.94 -3.24
CA ARG A 108 5.83 8.78 -3.15
C ARG A 108 6.57 7.47 -3.36
N TRP A 109 7.55 7.45 -4.25
CA TRP A 109 8.42 6.30 -4.45
C TRP A 109 9.22 5.96 -3.19
N GLN A 110 9.87 6.94 -2.54
CA GLN A 110 10.59 6.68 -1.30
C GLN A 110 9.69 6.10 -0.21
N ARG A 111 8.49 6.68 -0.01
CA ARG A 111 7.50 6.15 0.93
C ARG A 111 7.06 4.73 0.61
N LEU A 112 6.88 4.42 -0.68
CA LEU A 112 6.56 3.08 -1.14
C LEU A 112 7.68 2.09 -0.79
N THR A 113 8.93 2.46 -1.07
CA THR A 113 10.10 1.59 -0.86
C THR A 113 10.57 1.47 0.60
N GLN A 114 10.24 2.42 1.47
CA GLN A 114 10.66 2.44 2.87
C GLN A 114 10.11 1.27 3.69
N ASN A 115 8.92 0.80 3.35
CA ASN A 115 8.19 -0.24 4.10
C ASN A 115 7.90 -1.47 3.24
N ILE A 116 8.54 -1.59 2.07
CA ILE A 116 8.50 -2.80 1.26
C ILE A 116 9.58 -3.75 1.73
N ASP A 117 9.23 -5.02 1.81
CA ASP A 117 10.19 -6.10 1.89
C ASP A 117 11.04 -6.13 0.61
N GLN A 118 12.25 -5.56 0.69
CA GLN A 118 13.15 -5.47 -0.45
C GLN A 118 13.68 -6.83 -0.91
N GLN A 119 13.70 -7.86 -0.06
CA GLN A 119 14.17 -9.19 -0.47
C GLN A 119 13.11 -9.90 -1.32
N ASP A 120 11.84 -9.78 -0.94
CA ASP A 120 10.73 -10.43 -1.64
C ASP A 120 10.28 -9.69 -2.91
N GLN A 121 10.41 -8.35 -2.97
CA GLN A 121 9.87 -7.54 -4.07
C GLN A 121 10.94 -6.82 -4.91
N SER A 122 12.23 -7.13 -4.74
CA SER A 122 13.33 -6.55 -5.52
C SER A 122 13.09 -6.56 -7.04
N ALA A 123 12.63 -7.68 -7.59
CA ALA A 123 12.34 -7.82 -9.02
C ALA A 123 11.19 -6.91 -9.51
N GLN A 124 10.15 -6.73 -8.68
CA GLN A 124 9.04 -5.82 -9.00
C GLN A 124 9.48 -4.36 -8.92
N LEU A 125 10.28 -3.99 -7.91
CA LEU A 125 10.87 -2.66 -7.80
C LEU A 125 11.77 -2.33 -9.00
N GLN A 126 12.60 -3.28 -9.44
CA GLN A 126 13.42 -3.13 -10.64
C GLN A 126 12.57 -2.97 -11.91
N THR A 127 11.47 -3.72 -12.02
CA THR A 127 10.52 -3.60 -13.14
C THR A 127 9.92 -2.19 -13.19
N VAL A 128 9.46 -1.69 -12.04
CA VAL A 128 8.89 -0.34 -11.94
C VAL A 128 9.92 0.75 -12.26
N LEU A 129 11.17 0.63 -11.77
CA LEU A 129 12.24 1.54 -12.16
C LEU A 129 12.54 1.49 -13.66
N GLY A 130 12.51 0.30 -14.28
CA GLY A 130 12.65 0.15 -15.72
C GLY A 130 11.54 0.86 -16.50
N GLN A 131 10.29 0.77 -16.03
CA GLN A 131 9.16 1.49 -16.62
C GLN A 131 9.31 3.02 -16.45
N PHE A 132 9.74 3.49 -15.27
CA PHE A 132 10.06 4.90 -15.06
C PHE A 132 11.15 5.40 -16.02
N LEU A 133 12.21 4.63 -16.21
CA LEU A 133 13.28 4.94 -17.16
C LEU A 133 12.77 5.02 -18.60
N GLN A 134 11.90 4.08 -19.00
CA GLN A 134 11.28 4.09 -20.32
C GLN A 134 10.44 5.35 -20.55
N ILE A 135 9.64 5.76 -19.56
CA ILE A 135 8.86 6.99 -19.61
C ILE A 135 9.78 8.22 -19.67
N ALA A 136 10.80 8.30 -18.80
CA ALA A 136 11.76 9.40 -18.77
C ALA A 136 12.47 9.59 -20.13
N ASN A 137 12.81 8.49 -20.80
CA ASN A 137 13.45 8.55 -22.11
C ASN A 137 12.55 9.07 -23.23
N ARG A 138 11.22 8.89 -23.12
CA ARG A 138 10.24 9.37 -24.12
C ARG A 138 9.86 10.84 -23.98
N ILE A 139 10.06 11.42 -22.79
CA ILE A 139 9.79 12.83 -22.56
C ILE A 139 10.68 13.69 -23.48
N THR A 140 10.04 14.68 -24.12
CA THR A 140 10.66 15.60 -25.09
C THR A 140 11.44 16.72 -24.40
N THR A 141 12.23 17.45 -25.18
CA THR A 141 13.10 18.54 -24.69
C THR A 141 12.33 19.71 -24.05
N SER A 142 11.02 19.83 -24.29
CA SER A 142 10.17 20.83 -23.62
C SER A 142 10.02 20.60 -22.11
N HIS A 143 10.29 19.39 -21.62
CA HIS A 143 10.23 19.02 -20.21
C HIS A 143 11.60 18.56 -19.68
N SER A 144 12.69 19.11 -20.23
CA SER A 144 14.07 18.69 -19.90
C SER A 144 14.43 18.81 -18.42
N PHE A 145 13.82 19.75 -17.69
CA PHE A 145 14.00 19.89 -16.25
C PHE A 145 13.51 18.65 -15.49
N ILE A 146 12.27 18.24 -15.74
CA ILE A 146 11.67 17.04 -15.14
C ILE A 146 12.45 15.80 -15.59
N LYS A 147 12.74 15.68 -16.90
CA LYS A 147 13.51 14.55 -17.45
C LYS A 147 14.86 14.37 -16.74
N THR A 148 15.63 15.44 -16.61
CA THR A 148 16.96 15.41 -15.98
C THR A 148 16.87 14.95 -14.53
N ARG A 149 15.99 15.57 -13.74
CA ARG A 149 15.83 15.24 -12.31
C ARG A 149 15.28 13.82 -12.11
N SER A 150 14.35 13.39 -12.95
CA SER A 150 13.80 12.02 -12.89
C SER A 150 14.86 10.98 -13.24
N LEU A 151 15.70 11.21 -14.24
CA LEU A 151 16.82 10.31 -14.57
C LEU A 151 17.81 10.23 -13.39
N ALA A 152 18.16 11.37 -12.77
CA ALA A 152 19.00 11.37 -11.56
C ALA A 152 18.35 10.60 -10.39
N ALA A 153 17.06 10.78 -10.14
CA ALA A 153 16.32 10.01 -9.13
C ALA A 153 16.32 8.51 -9.42
N ILE A 154 16.03 8.10 -10.66
CA ILE A 154 16.05 6.69 -11.09
C ILE A 154 17.44 6.09 -10.86
N ALA A 155 18.51 6.79 -11.23
CA ALA A 155 19.88 6.33 -11.02
C ALA A 155 20.22 6.12 -9.54
N ARG A 156 19.80 7.03 -8.65
CA ARG A 156 19.95 6.86 -7.19
C ARG A 156 19.20 5.63 -6.69
N HIS A 157 18.00 5.38 -7.21
CA HIS A 157 17.21 4.22 -6.81
C HIS A 157 17.79 2.90 -7.32
N TYR A 158 18.38 2.86 -8.53
CA TYR A 158 19.13 1.68 -8.97
C TYR A 158 20.30 1.38 -8.04
N ALA A 159 21.08 2.40 -7.67
CA ALA A 159 22.20 2.23 -6.76
C ALA A 159 21.77 1.76 -5.35
N ALA A 160 20.62 2.23 -4.87
CA ALA A 160 20.09 1.86 -3.56
C ALA A 160 19.55 0.42 -3.50
N LEU A 161 19.01 -0.12 -4.61
CA LEU A 161 18.46 -1.48 -4.64
C LEU A 161 19.56 -2.54 -4.68
N GLU A 162 20.58 -2.36 -5.52
CA GLU A 162 21.71 -3.30 -5.59
C GLU A 162 23.02 -2.58 -5.95
N PRO A 163 24.09 -2.73 -5.14
CA PRO A 163 25.42 -2.20 -5.47
C PRO A 163 26.05 -2.76 -6.77
N SER A 164 25.50 -3.87 -7.31
CA SER A 164 25.90 -4.45 -8.59
C SER A 164 25.45 -3.60 -9.79
N GLN A 165 24.45 -2.73 -9.63
CA GLN A 165 23.84 -1.92 -10.68
C GLN A 165 24.49 -0.55 -10.88
N THR A 166 25.65 -0.31 -10.26
CA THR A 166 26.41 0.95 -10.41
C THR A 166 26.61 1.36 -11.86
N GLN A 167 26.89 0.40 -12.75
CA GLN A 167 27.08 0.70 -14.17
C GLN A 167 25.80 1.20 -14.86
N GLN A 168 24.64 0.66 -14.49
CA GLN A 168 23.36 1.13 -15.00
C GLN A 168 23.04 2.53 -14.45
N SER A 169 23.33 2.77 -13.17
CA SER A 169 23.21 4.09 -12.54
C SER A 169 24.06 5.14 -13.29
N VAL A 170 25.34 4.85 -13.56
CA VAL A 170 26.24 5.73 -14.33
C VAL A 170 25.69 6.04 -15.72
N GLN A 171 25.18 5.03 -16.44
CA GLN A 171 24.60 5.25 -17.78
C GLN A 171 23.38 6.18 -17.75
N VAL A 172 22.50 6.00 -16.76
CA VAL A 172 21.32 6.86 -16.58
C VAL A 172 21.73 8.28 -16.16
N LEU A 173 22.78 8.44 -15.35
CA LEU A 173 23.30 9.76 -14.97
C LEU A 173 23.95 10.50 -16.15
N GLU A 174 24.60 9.79 -17.07
CA GLU A 174 25.10 10.41 -18.29
C GLU A 174 23.94 10.88 -19.19
N GLN A 175 22.85 10.12 -19.27
CA GLN A 175 21.62 10.57 -19.95
C GLN A 175 21.02 11.81 -19.28
N ALA A 176 20.99 11.85 -17.93
CA ALA A 176 20.52 13.01 -17.17
C ALA A 176 21.36 14.26 -17.50
N ARG A 177 22.69 14.12 -17.48
CA ARG A 177 23.62 15.21 -17.80
C ARG A 177 23.45 15.73 -19.24
N GLN A 178 23.18 14.83 -20.19
CA GLN A 178 22.89 15.23 -21.58
C GLN A 178 21.54 15.96 -21.69
N ALA A 179 20.51 15.50 -20.99
CA ALA A 179 19.20 16.15 -20.96
C ALA A 179 19.27 17.56 -20.34
N ALA A 180 20.15 17.79 -19.37
CA ALA A 180 20.33 19.07 -18.70
C ALA A 180 20.68 20.23 -19.67
N ARG A 181 21.34 19.93 -20.79
CA ARG A 181 21.73 20.94 -21.81
C ARG A 181 20.55 21.62 -22.50
N PHE A 182 19.36 21.05 -22.38
CA PHE A 182 18.14 21.57 -22.99
C PHE A 182 17.22 22.29 -21.98
N ILE A 183 17.65 22.41 -20.71
CA ILE A 183 16.93 23.17 -19.69
C ILE A 183 17.04 24.67 -20.00
N ARG A 184 15.93 25.39 -19.82
CA ARG A 184 15.89 26.85 -19.97
C ARG A 184 15.94 27.50 -18.59
N GLY A 185 16.85 28.46 -18.44
CA GLY A 185 17.04 29.22 -17.21
C GLY A 185 18.14 28.63 -16.33
N GLU A 186 19.06 29.48 -15.90
CA GLU A 186 20.27 29.09 -15.17
C GLU A 186 19.96 28.47 -13.80
N VAL A 187 18.96 29.00 -13.08
CA VAL A 187 18.58 28.47 -11.77
C VAL A 187 18.00 27.04 -11.87
N PHE A 188 17.22 26.75 -12.92
CA PHE A 188 16.67 25.41 -13.17
C PHE A 188 17.77 24.46 -13.65
N THR A 189 18.71 24.95 -14.45
CA THR A 189 19.86 24.17 -14.92
C THR A 189 20.76 23.80 -13.75
N ALA A 190 21.11 24.76 -12.89
CA ALA A 190 21.88 24.53 -11.69
C ALA A 190 21.18 23.52 -10.75
N ASN A 191 19.87 23.69 -10.51
CA ASN A 191 19.09 22.79 -9.65
C ASN A 191 19.05 21.35 -10.19
N ALA A 192 18.89 21.18 -11.51
CA ALA A 192 18.88 19.84 -12.10
C ALA A 192 20.28 19.20 -12.14
N LEU A 193 21.34 19.99 -12.37
CA LEU A 193 22.72 19.49 -12.37
C LEU A 193 23.19 19.11 -10.96
N ILE A 194 22.76 19.80 -9.91
CA ILE A 194 23.13 19.41 -8.53
C ILE A 194 22.49 18.06 -8.15
N ASP A 195 21.26 17.76 -8.60
CA ASP A 195 20.65 16.41 -8.44
C ASP A 195 21.54 15.34 -9.11
N VAL A 196 22.11 15.62 -10.29
CA VAL A 196 23.02 14.71 -11.01
C VAL A 196 24.34 14.54 -10.26
N ALA A 197 24.94 15.63 -9.76
CA ALA A 197 26.19 15.58 -9.01
C ALA A 197 26.07 14.78 -7.71
N GLU A 198 25.00 15.02 -6.93
CA GLU A 198 24.71 14.25 -5.71
C GLU A 198 24.52 12.77 -6.01
N SER A 199 23.92 12.45 -7.16
CA SER A 199 23.71 11.06 -7.56
C SER A 199 25.03 10.36 -7.94
N TYR A 200 25.97 11.06 -8.59
CA TYR A 200 27.33 10.54 -8.81
C TYR A 200 28.10 10.38 -7.49
N ALA A 201 27.98 11.34 -6.57
CA ALA A 201 28.60 11.27 -5.26
C ALA A 201 28.09 10.06 -4.45
N LEU A 202 26.78 9.77 -4.51
CA LEU A 202 26.17 8.62 -3.82
C LEU A 202 26.73 7.26 -4.27
N ILE A 203 27.19 7.16 -5.53
CA ILE A 203 27.77 5.92 -6.08
C ILE A 203 29.30 5.93 -6.10
N ASP A 204 29.90 6.83 -5.31
CA ASP A 204 31.36 7.00 -5.17
C ASP A 204 32.10 7.38 -6.48
N ASP A 205 31.40 7.86 -7.51
CA ASP A 205 32.03 8.43 -8.72
C ASP A 205 32.40 9.90 -8.49
N THR A 206 33.46 10.09 -7.70
CA THR A 206 33.95 11.42 -7.31
C THR A 206 34.38 12.27 -8.50
N THR A 207 34.91 11.66 -9.56
CA THR A 207 35.39 12.38 -10.75
C THR A 207 34.23 12.95 -11.56
N SER A 208 33.20 12.14 -11.81
CA SER A 208 31.98 12.61 -12.50
C SER A 208 31.23 13.63 -11.65
N ALA A 209 31.11 13.40 -10.34
CA ALA A 209 30.50 14.34 -9.41
C ALA A 209 31.20 15.71 -9.45
N GLN A 210 32.53 15.75 -9.35
CA GLN A 210 33.31 16.99 -9.41
C GLN A 210 33.14 17.72 -10.76
N THR A 211 33.12 16.96 -11.86
CA THR A 211 32.91 17.51 -13.21
C THR A 211 31.53 18.18 -13.34
N VAL A 212 30.49 17.57 -12.76
CA VAL A 212 29.13 18.14 -12.77
C VAL A 212 29.03 19.30 -11.79
N LEU A 213 29.63 19.25 -10.59
CA LEU A 213 29.66 20.36 -9.64
C LEU A 213 30.29 21.62 -10.22
N THR A 214 31.35 21.49 -11.03
CA THR A 214 31.93 22.63 -11.76
C THR A 214 30.92 23.26 -12.73
N GLN A 215 30.08 22.45 -13.39
CA GLN A 215 28.99 22.96 -14.25
C GLN A 215 27.88 23.62 -13.42
N VAL A 216 27.57 23.10 -12.23
CA VAL A 216 26.64 23.74 -11.29
C VAL A 216 27.16 25.13 -10.89
N GLU A 217 28.45 25.24 -10.53
CA GLU A 217 29.08 26.53 -10.20
C GLU A 217 28.95 27.55 -11.33
N GLN A 218 29.25 27.13 -12.56
CA GLN A 218 29.12 27.98 -13.74
C GLN A 218 27.68 28.46 -13.95
N ALA A 219 26.70 27.56 -13.83
CA ALA A 219 25.29 27.91 -13.93
C ALA A 219 24.88 28.88 -12.81
N VAL A 220 25.30 28.64 -11.56
CA VAL A 220 25.01 29.53 -10.41
C VAL A 220 25.59 30.93 -10.61
N GLN A 221 26.79 31.06 -11.17
CA GLN A 221 27.42 32.35 -11.48
C GLN A 221 26.67 33.14 -12.56
N GLN A 222 25.95 32.45 -13.45
CA GLN A 222 25.18 33.06 -14.53
C GLN A 222 23.73 33.40 -14.11
N ILE A 223 23.29 33.02 -12.91
CA ILE A 223 21.97 33.40 -12.39
C ILE A 223 21.92 34.93 -12.21
N PRO A 224 20.95 35.63 -12.84
CA PRO A 224 20.82 37.07 -12.67
C PRO A 224 20.57 37.46 -11.21
N PRO A 225 21.09 38.60 -10.73
CA PRO A 225 20.85 39.07 -9.37
C PRO A 225 19.35 39.14 -9.04
N ASN A 226 18.98 38.79 -7.80
CA ASN A 226 17.60 38.76 -7.28
C ASN A 226 16.66 37.73 -7.95
N THR A 227 17.17 36.80 -8.76
CA THR A 227 16.37 35.71 -9.33
C THR A 227 16.34 34.52 -8.37
N SER A 228 15.17 34.19 -7.83
CA SER A 228 14.94 32.99 -7.00
C SER A 228 16.00 32.81 -5.89
N GLU A 229 16.33 33.89 -5.17
CA GLU A 229 17.40 33.90 -4.17
C GLU A 229 17.31 32.75 -3.13
N PRO A 230 16.12 32.36 -2.62
CA PRO A 230 16.00 31.21 -1.73
C PRO A 230 16.50 29.90 -2.37
N LEU A 231 16.11 29.60 -3.61
CA LEU A 231 16.54 28.41 -4.33
C LEU A 231 18.05 28.46 -4.64
N LYS A 232 18.57 29.62 -4.99
CA LYS A 232 20.02 29.79 -5.19
C LYS A 232 20.81 29.44 -3.93
N LEU A 233 20.36 29.89 -2.75
CA LEU A 233 20.98 29.54 -1.47
C LEU A 233 20.91 28.03 -1.19
N VAL A 234 19.78 27.39 -1.49
CA VAL A 234 19.63 25.92 -1.39
C VAL A 234 20.63 25.20 -2.29
N ILE A 235 20.79 25.64 -3.54
CA ILE A 235 21.77 25.04 -4.47
C ILE A 235 23.20 25.20 -3.93
N ILE A 236 23.57 26.38 -3.42
CA ILE A 236 24.91 26.62 -2.84
C ILE A 236 25.15 25.71 -1.62
N GLN A 237 24.16 25.56 -0.75
CA GLN A 237 24.24 24.64 0.39
C GLN A 237 24.45 23.20 -0.05
N ARG A 238 23.66 22.72 -1.00
CA ARG A 238 23.76 21.37 -1.55
C ARG A 238 25.13 21.14 -2.18
N MET A 239 25.65 22.09 -2.96
CA MET A 239 26.99 22.02 -3.52
C MET A 239 28.08 21.88 -2.45
N ALA A 240 28.03 22.68 -1.39
CA ALA A 240 29.00 22.57 -0.29
C ALA A 240 28.97 21.17 0.34
N THR A 241 27.77 20.65 0.59
CA THR A 241 27.58 19.29 1.11
C THR A 241 28.12 18.23 0.14
N THR A 242 27.83 18.32 -1.16
CA THR A 242 28.31 17.35 -2.16
C THR A 242 29.83 17.39 -2.33
N TYR A 243 30.45 18.57 -2.31
CA TYR A 243 31.92 18.67 -2.31
C TYR A 243 32.54 18.00 -1.07
N GLY A 244 31.90 18.16 0.10
CA GLY A 244 32.30 17.44 1.32
C GLY A 244 32.17 15.92 1.20
N GLN A 245 31.08 15.44 0.59
CA GLN A 245 30.85 14.00 0.36
C GLN A 245 31.92 13.37 -0.53
N ILE A 246 32.38 14.07 -1.57
CA ILE A 246 33.44 13.58 -2.47
C ILE A 246 34.86 13.84 -1.95
N GLY A 247 35.01 14.41 -0.74
CA GLY A 247 36.29 14.63 -0.07
C GLY A 247 37.03 15.93 -0.45
N ASP A 248 36.45 16.82 -1.25
CA ASP A 248 37.02 18.15 -1.52
C ASP A 248 36.58 19.14 -0.44
N PHE A 249 37.10 18.93 0.78
CA PHE A 249 36.73 19.71 1.95
C PHE A 249 37.13 21.19 1.86
N THR A 250 38.17 21.51 1.08
CA THR A 250 38.63 22.88 0.90
C THR A 250 37.61 23.66 0.09
N THR A 251 37.19 23.13 -1.06
CA THR A 251 36.15 23.75 -1.89
C THR A 251 34.83 23.77 -1.12
N ALA A 252 34.45 22.66 -0.47
CA ALA A 252 33.23 22.58 0.33
C ALA A 252 33.12 23.73 1.36
N ARG A 253 34.19 23.98 2.12
CA ARG A 253 34.24 25.07 3.10
C ARG A 253 34.12 26.45 2.44
N GLN A 254 34.84 26.68 1.34
CA GLN A 254 34.76 27.92 0.59
C GLN A 254 33.36 28.20 0.04
N ILE A 255 32.63 27.16 -0.41
CA ILE A 255 31.23 27.30 -0.84
C ILE A 255 30.32 27.61 0.36
N ALA A 256 30.49 26.90 1.49
CA ALA A 256 29.70 27.13 2.70
C ALA A 256 29.90 28.54 3.29
N ASP A 257 31.08 29.12 3.14
CA ASP A 257 31.39 30.49 3.60
C ASP A 257 30.72 31.58 2.75
N ARG A 258 30.18 31.25 1.56
CA ARG A 258 29.37 32.15 0.74
C ARG A 258 27.93 32.26 1.22
N LEU A 259 27.48 31.33 2.07
CA LEU A 259 26.14 31.38 2.66
C LEU A 259 26.06 32.44 3.76
N PRO A 260 24.85 32.96 4.08
CA PRO A 260 24.69 33.93 5.15
C PRO A 260 25.29 33.41 6.47
N ALA A 261 26.19 34.19 7.06
CA ALA A 261 26.90 33.79 8.27
C ALA A 261 25.93 33.51 9.44
N GLN A 262 26.20 32.46 10.21
CA GLN A 262 25.41 32.04 11.37
C GLN A 262 23.95 31.68 11.05
N SER A 263 23.62 31.41 9.79
CA SER A 263 22.27 31.01 9.38
C SER A 263 22.05 29.50 9.49
N GLU A 264 20.78 29.09 9.54
CA GLU A 264 20.37 27.67 9.47
C GLU A 264 20.94 27.00 8.22
N ILE A 265 20.88 27.67 7.06
CA ILE A 265 21.35 27.09 5.80
C ILE A 265 22.87 26.89 5.75
N GLN A 266 23.64 27.80 6.35
CA GLN A 266 25.08 27.60 6.52
C GLN A 266 25.35 26.43 7.47
N SER A 267 24.63 26.36 8.60
CA SER A 267 24.77 25.28 9.57
C SER A 267 24.46 23.90 8.96
N PHE A 268 23.47 23.83 8.07
CA PHE A 268 23.17 22.64 7.27
C PHE A 268 24.38 22.26 6.40
N ALA A 269 24.93 23.20 5.62
CA ALA A 269 26.10 22.95 4.78
C ALA A 269 27.27 22.38 5.60
N LEU A 270 27.57 23.00 6.74
CA LEU A 270 28.65 22.57 7.63
C LEU A 270 28.40 21.18 8.23
N GLN A 271 27.16 20.86 8.63
CA GLN A 271 26.80 19.51 9.06
C GLN A 271 27.10 18.47 7.96
N GLY A 272 26.75 18.77 6.70
CA GLY A 272 27.06 17.88 5.58
C GLY A 272 28.57 17.70 5.35
N ILE A 273 29.38 18.73 5.60
CA ILE A 273 30.85 18.63 5.52
C ILE A 273 31.41 17.80 6.68
N VAL A 274 30.85 17.94 7.90
CA VAL A 274 31.19 17.06 9.04
C VAL A 274 30.95 15.60 8.68
N GLU A 275 29.79 15.29 8.08
CA GLU A 275 29.48 13.93 7.61
C GLU A 275 30.48 13.44 6.55
N GLY A 276 30.94 14.32 5.65
CA GLY A 276 32.01 14.02 4.71
C GLY A 276 33.35 13.68 5.39
N TYR A 277 33.77 14.47 6.38
CA TYR A 277 34.98 14.16 7.17
C TYR A 277 34.86 12.83 7.92
N ILE A 278 33.68 12.53 8.47
CA ILE A 278 33.38 11.24 9.11
C ILE A 278 33.53 10.09 8.11
N ALA A 279 32.94 10.22 6.90
CA ALA A 279 33.02 9.20 5.86
C ALA A 279 34.47 8.96 5.40
N ALA A 280 35.30 10.01 5.35
CA ALA A 280 36.73 9.92 5.07
C ALA A 280 37.58 9.40 6.24
N GLY A 281 36.99 9.24 7.43
CA GLY A 281 37.68 8.79 8.65
C GLY A 281 38.48 9.89 9.37
N ASP A 282 38.40 11.15 8.94
CA ASP A 282 39.06 12.29 9.59
C ASP A 282 38.19 12.85 10.72
N LEU A 283 38.05 12.05 11.78
CA LEU A 283 37.23 12.41 12.94
C LEU A 283 37.72 13.70 13.64
N PRO A 284 39.03 14.00 13.79
CA PRO A 284 39.46 15.26 14.40
C PRO A 284 39.00 16.52 13.66
N GLN A 285 39.01 16.53 12.33
CA GLN A 285 38.46 17.66 11.56
C GLN A 285 36.94 17.73 11.65
N ALA A 286 36.27 16.57 11.67
CA ALA A 286 34.83 16.49 11.88
C ALA A 286 34.42 17.09 13.25
N GLU A 287 35.15 16.80 14.33
CA GLU A 287 34.94 17.36 15.66
C GLU A 287 35.07 18.88 15.66
N ALA A 288 36.20 19.40 15.18
CA ALA A 288 36.46 20.84 15.16
C ALA A 288 35.41 21.61 14.35
N LEU A 289 34.96 21.04 13.22
CA LEU A 289 33.92 21.66 12.41
C LEU A 289 32.55 21.58 13.08
N ALA A 290 32.19 20.45 13.69
CA ALA A 290 30.92 20.26 14.39
C ALA A 290 30.73 21.28 15.52
N GLU A 291 31.78 21.54 16.31
CA GLU A 291 31.77 22.55 17.38
C GLU A 291 31.52 23.98 16.86
N SER A 292 31.93 24.26 15.61
CA SER A 292 31.77 25.58 14.99
C SER A 292 30.37 25.86 14.44
N ILE A 293 29.48 24.85 14.39
CA ILE A 293 28.12 24.98 13.86
C ILE A 293 27.29 25.86 14.80
N SER A 294 26.70 26.94 14.27
CA SER A 294 25.96 27.91 15.06
C SER A 294 24.54 27.46 15.41
N ALA A 295 23.81 26.86 14.46
CA ALA A 295 22.46 26.40 14.70
C ALA A 295 22.45 25.11 15.54
N ILE A 296 21.73 25.16 16.68
CA ILE A 296 21.73 24.07 17.67
C ILE A 296 21.24 22.76 17.07
N THR A 297 20.19 22.77 16.23
CA THR A 297 19.64 21.56 15.62
C THR A 297 20.66 20.82 14.74
N HIS A 298 21.42 21.57 13.93
CA HIS A 298 22.46 21.00 13.08
C HIS A 298 23.69 20.55 13.88
N ARG A 299 24.03 21.27 14.95
CA ARG A 299 25.12 20.90 15.85
C ARG A 299 24.83 19.60 16.62
N ILE A 300 23.61 19.44 17.15
CA ILE A 300 23.19 18.19 17.81
C ILE A 300 23.33 17.01 16.85
N ARG A 301 22.82 17.13 15.61
CA ARG A 301 22.95 16.08 14.59
C ARG A 301 24.42 15.75 14.26
N ALA A 302 25.28 16.76 14.17
CA ALA A 302 26.71 16.55 13.96
C ALA A 302 27.34 15.76 15.13
N PHE A 303 26.96 16.06 16.38
CA PHE A 303 27.43 15.33 17.56
C PHE A 303 26.90 13.88 17.61
N GLU A 304 25.64 13.65 17.25
CA GLU A 304 25.06 12.30 17.10
C GLU A 304 25.86 11.47 16.08
N LYS A 305 26.18 12.04 14.91
CA LYS A 305 26.97 11.38 13.86
C LYS A 305 28.39 11.07 14.32
N LEU A 306 29.03 12.00 15.05
CA LEU A 306 30.34 11.77 15.65
C LEU A 306 30.30 10.63 16.68
N ALA A 307 29.27 10.58 17.52
CA ALA A 307 29.11 9.52 18.51
C ALA A 307 29.05 8.14 17.84
N ILE A 308 28.22 8.00 16.80
CA ILE A 308 28.11 6.77 15.99
C ILE A 308 29.45 6.43 15.33
N ALA A 309 30.15 7.40 14.74
CA ALA A 309 31.43 7.18 14.09
C ALA A 309 32.53 6.70 15.08
N TYR A 310 32.57 7.28 16.28
CA TYR A 310 33.49 6.84 17.32
C TYR A 310 33.15 5.45 17.86
N HIS A 311 31.86 5.12 17.98
CA HIS A 311 31.43 3.78 18.33
C HIS A 311 31.89 2.76 17.29
N ASN A 312 31.66 3.03 16.00
CA ASN A 312 32.06 2.15 14.90
C ASN A 312 33.58 1.98 14.77
N THR A 313 34.37 2.92 15.30
CA THR A 313 35.84 2.82 15.36
C THR A 313 36.34 2.27 16.71
N ASN A 314 35.47 1.63 17.50
CA ASN A 314 35.77 1.03 18.81
C ASN A 314 36.33 2.03 19.85
N GLN A 315 35.84 3.26 19.86
CA GLN A 315 36.19 4.31 20.83
C GLN A 315 34.98 4.73 21.68
N PRO A 316 34.45 3.84 22.55
CA PRO A 316 33.20 4.07 23.26
C PRO A 316 33.23 5.28 24.21
N ALA A 317 34.39 5.62 24.79
CA ALA A 317 34.50 6.80 25.66
C ALA A 317 34.29 8.12 24.90
N LYS A 318 34.78 8.20 23.65
CA LYS A 318 34.52 9.36 22.79
C LYS A 318 33.10 9.35 22.26
N ALA A 319 32.56 8.19 21.93
CA ALA A 319 31.15 8.06 21.55
C ALA A 319 30.23 8.60 22.67
N GLU A 320 30.51 8.20 23.91
CA GLU A 320 29.80 8.66 25.10
C GLU A 320 29.92 10.18 25.30
N GLN A 321 31.13 10.72 25.16
CA GLN A 321 31.36 12.16 25.25
C GLN A 321 30.46 12.94 24.28
N TRP A 322 30.40 12.53 23.01
CA TRP A 322 29.65 13.26 21.99
C TRP A 322 28.13 13.11 22.13
N ILE A 323 27.63 11.91 22.45
CA ILE A 323 26.19 11.73 22.68
C ILE A 323 25.72 12.45 23.95
N SER A 324 26.53 12.47 25.00
CA SER A 324 26.25 13.25 26.22
C SER A 324 26.20 14.75 25.94
N GLN A 325 27.11 15.29 25.10
CA GLN A 325 27.04 16.69 24.67
C GLN A 325 25.80 16.98 23.84
N ALA A 326 25.42 16.08 22.92
CA ALA A 326 24.21 16.21 22.13
C ALA A 326 22.95 16.25 23.03
N ARG A 327 22.88 15.37 24.03
CA ARG A 327 21.82 15.33 25.03
C ARG A 327 21.75 16.61 25.87
N GLN A 328 22.88 17.12 26.34
CA GLN A 328 22.94 18.39 27.10
C GLN A 328 22.43 19.59 26.30
N LEU A 329 22.58 19.58 24.98
CA LEU A 329 22.03 20.62 24.11
C LEU A 329 20.53 20.44 23.85
N ALA A 330 20.03 19.20 23.89
CA ALA A 330 18.62 18.89 23.63
C ALA A 330 17.70 19.10 24.85
N GLU A 331 18.12 18.66 26.05
CA GLU A 331 17.26 18.62 27.25
C GLU A 331 16.79 19.98 27.80
N PRO A 332 17.55 21.09 27.73
CA PRO A 332 17.11 22.38 28.28
C PRO A 332 16.54 23.38 27.25
N SER A 333 16.36 23.02 25.98
CA SER A 333 16.26 24.03 24.92
C SER A 333 14.82 24.46 24.56
N VAL A 334 14.35 25.57 25.15
CA VAL A 334 13.21 26.37 24.63
C VAL A 334 13.49 26.91 23.21
N SER A 335 14.75 26.93 22.79
CA SER A 335 15.21 27.41 21.48
C SER A 335 15.12 26.41 20.33
N LEU A 336 14.75 25.15 20.58
CA LEU A 336 14.65 24.15 19.52
C LEU A 336 13.30 24.32 18.80
N PRO A 337 13.29 24.42 17.46
CA PRO A 337 12.02 24.48 16.71
C PRO A 337 11.15 23.24 16.91
N ASN A 338 11.79 22.08 17.14
CA ASN A 338 11.11 20.82 17.36
C ASN A 338 11.90 19.93 18.36
N PRO A 339 11.75 20.19 19.68
CA PRO A 339 12.53 19.50 20.70
C PRO A 339 12.21 18.01 20.77
N GLU A 340 10.95 17.63 20.58
CA GLU A 340 10.52 16.24 20.72
C GLU A 340 11.07 15.33 19.62
N PHE A 341 11.11 15.80 18.37
CA PHE A 341 11.77 15.05 17.28
C PHE A 341 13.28 14.96 17.47
N THR A 342 13.91 15.98 18.07
CA THR A 342 15.34 15.96 18.39
C THR A 342 15.62 14.90 19.46
N LEU A 343 14.80 14.84 20.51
CA LEU A 343 14.91 13.83 21.56
C LEU A 343 14.64 12.42 21.03
N ARG A 344 13.69 12.23 20.10
CA ARG A 344 13.49 10.94 19.42
C ARG A 344 14.75 10.48 18.69
N ASN A 345 15.38 11.36 17.90
CA ASN A 345 16.60 11.02 17.17
C ASN A 345 17.76 10.67 18.12
N LEU A 346 17.84 11.32 19.29
CA LEU A 346 18.79 10.94 20.33
C LEU A 346 18.52 9.54 20.87
N VAL A 347 17.25 9.18 21.13
CA VAL A 347 16.87 7.80 21.52
C VAL A 347 17.34 6.80 20.47
N GLU A 348 17.07 7.06 19.18
CA GLU A 348 17.53 6.22 18.07
C GLU A 348 19.06 6.09 18.05
N THR A 349 19.78 7.18 18.33
CA THR A 349 21.24 7.17 18.41
C THR A 349 21.74 6.32 19.59
N TYR A 350 21.15 6.47 20.78
CA TYR A 350 21.46 5.61 21.93
C TYR A 350 21.25 4.11 21.60
N LEU A 351 20.17 3.76 20.89
CA LEU A 351 19.94 2.40 20.43
C LEU A 351 21.03 1.90 19.46
N GLN A 352 21.48 2.73 18.53
CA GLN A 352 22.59 2.40 17.61
C GLN A 352 23.92 2.19 18.34
N LEU A 353 24.14 2.94 19.43
CA LEU A 353 25.31 2.78 20.31
C LEU A 353 25.21 1.56 21.24
N GLY A 354 24.07 0.85 21.23
CA GLY A 354 23.78 -0.27 22.13
C GLY A 354 23.40 0.13 23.56
N GLN A 355 23.26 1.43 23.82
CA GLN A 355 22.94 2.04 25.11
C GLN A 355 21.42 2.08 25.33
N ARG A 356 20.83 0.89 25.52
CA ARG A 356 19.37 0.72 25.55
C ARG A 356 18.72 1.28 26.83
N ASP A 357 19.45 1.26 27.95
CA ASP A 357 18.94 1.77 29.22
C ASP A 357 18.79 3.30 29.17
N GLU A 358 19.80 3.99 28.62
CA GLU A 358 19.78 5.43 28.38
C GLU A 358 18.69 5.81 27.37
N ALA A 359 18.52 5.02 26.31
CA ALA A 359 17.44 5.18 25.35
C ALA A 359 16.06 5.08 26.02
N LEU A 360 15.85 4.09 26.89
CA LEU A 360 14.59 3.88 27.62
C LEU A 360 14.32 5.03 28.57
N GLN A 361 15.33 5.43 29.35
CA GLN A 361 15.22 6.54 30.29
C GLN A 361 14.85 7.84 29.57
N LEU A 362 15.53 8.17 28.47
CA LEU A 362 15.26 9.38 27.68
C LEU A 362 13.85 9.34 27.09
N ALA A 363 13.43 8.19 26.55
CA ALA A 363 12.09 8.02 25.99
C ALA A 363 11.00 8.23 27.04
N GLN A 364 11.16 7.68 28.24
CA GLN A 364 10.17 7.76 29.31
C GLN A 364 10.10 9.13 29.99
N THR A 365 11.26 9.76 30.21
CA THR A 365 11.34 10.98 31.06
C THR A 365 11.28 12.29 30.28
N SER A 366 11.72 12.30 29.02
CA SER A 366 11.87 13.54 28.26
C SER A 366 10.86 13.70 27.11
N LEU A 367 10.25 12.61 26.64
CA LEU A 367 9.19 12.67 25.62
C LEU A 367 7.81 12.77 26.25
N THR A 368 6.86 13.37 25.51
CA THR A 368 5.47 13.55 25.93
C THR A 368 4.52 12.91 24.94
N SER A 369 4.34 13.48 23.74
CA SER A 369 3.44 12.99 22.71
C SER A 369 3.97 11.75 21.99
N LEU A 370 5.28 11.64 21.79
CA LEU A 370 5.96 10.50 21.13
C LEU A 370 6.37 9.40 22.11
N ARG A 371 6.13 9.58 23.43
CA ARG A 371 6.62 8.66 24.47
C ARG A 371 6.27 7.20 24.20
N GLN A 372 5.00 6.91 23.88
CA GLN A 372 4.53 5.53 23.69
C GLN A 372 5.20 4.86 22.48
N GLU A 373 5.20 5.53 21.33
CA GLU A 373 5.79 5.03 20.07
C GLU A 373 7.29 4.76 20.23
N VAL A 374 8.01 5.71 20.84
CA VAL A 374 9.46 5.62 21.02
C VAL A 374 9.82 4.58 22.07
N THR A 375 9.08 4.50 23.18
CA THR A 375 9.28 3.46 24.20
C THR A 375 9.06 2.07 23.60
N LYS A 376 8.01 1.87 22.81
CA LYS A 376 7.78 0.60 22.09
C LYS A 376 8.98 0.22 21.23
N SER A 377 9.55 1.18 20.50
CA SER A 377 10.74 0.95 19.67
C SER A 377 11.97 0.54 20.49
N VAL A 378 12.16 1.15 21.66
CA VAL A 378 13.24 0.78 22.59
C VAL A 378 13.04 -0.63 23.15
N ILE A 379 11.81 -0.98 23.58
CA ILE A 379 11.50 -2.31 24.12
C ILE A 379 11.65 -3.41 23.07
N LEU A 380 11.30 -3.12 21.81
CA LEU A 380 11.62 -3.99 20.67
C LEU A 380 13.13 -4.22 20.53
N ALA A 381 13.94 -3.18 20.69
CA ALA A 381 15.40 -3.29 20.62
C ALA A 381 16.00 -4.10 21.77
N PHE A 382 15.38 -4.11 22.97
CA PHE A 382 15.74 -5.03 24.06
C PHE A 382 15.43 -6.49 23.70
N SER A 383 14.23 -6.76 23.20
CA SER A 383 13.82 -8.10 22.76
C SER A 383 14.74 -8.66 21.66
N GLN A 384 15.06 -7.86 20.64
CA GLN A 384 15.97 -8.25 19.56
C GLN A 384 17.40 -8.53 20.06
N ALA A 385 17.80 -7.94 21.18
CA ALA A 385 19.08 -8.21 21.82
C ALA A 385 19.07 -9.47 22.70
N GLY A 386 17.96 -10.19 22.77
CA GLY A 386 17.76 -11.35 23.65
C GLY A 386 17.56 -10.99 25.12
N GLN A 387 17.34 -9.71 25.45
CA GLN A 387 17.16 -9.25 26.83
C GLN A 387 15.69 -9.34 27.26
N ASN A 388 15.10 -10.54 27.12
CA ASN A 388 13.68 -10.75 27.39
C ASN A 388 13.31 -10.49 28.86
N ASP A 389 14.21 -10.76 29.82
CA ASP A 389 13.97 -10.46 31.24
C ASP A 389 13.65 -8.98 31.49
N VAL A 390 14.32 -8.07 30.76
CA VAL A 390 14.08 -6.62 30.86
C VAL A 390 12.73 -6.28 30.25
N VAL A 391 12.38 -6.89 29.12
CA VAL A 391 11.08 -6.70 28.46
C VAL A 391 9.95 -7.18 29.37
N GLU A 392 10.05 -8.39 29.95
CA GLU A 392 9.05 -8.92 30.87
C GLU A 392 8.90 -8.07 32.13
N SER A 393 10.02 -7.60 32.70
CA SER A 393 9.99 -6.71 33.86
C SER A 393 9.26 -5.41 33.51
N TRP A 394 9.58 -4.81 32.36
CA TRP A 394 8.92 -3.60 31.90
C TRP A 394 7.43 -3.83 31.65
N LEU A 395 7.05 -4.91 30.96
CA LEU A 395 5.65 -5.27 30.71
C LEU A 395 4.87 -5.43 32.03
N SER A 396 5.47 -6.08 33.02
CA SER A 396 4.88 -6.28 34.34
C SER A 396 4.72 -4.98 35.13
N GLU A 397 5.69 -4.07 35.03
CA GLU A 397 5.60 -2.74 35.61
C GLU A 397 4.48 -1.92 34.94
N GLN A 398 4.41 -1.95 33.61
CA GLN A 398 3.35 -1.27 32.87
C GLN A 398 1.97 -1.85 33.18
N LEU A 399 1.82 -3.17 33.29
CA LEU A 399 0.56 -3.78 33.72
C LEU A 399 0.15 -3.27 35.11
N SER A 400 1.10 -3.19 36.04
CA SER A 400 0.84 -2.69 37.39
C SER A 400 0.45 -1.20 37.37
N TYR A 401 1.04 -0.40 36.49
CA TYR A 401 0.63 0.99 36.26
C TYR A 401 -0.78 1.08 35.67
N VAL A 402 -1.10 0.22 34.69
CA VAL A 402 -2.45 0.13 34.10
C VAL A 402 -3.50 -0.18 35.18
N GLU A 403 -3.22 -1.12 36.08
CA GLU A 403 -4.10 -1.46 37.21
C GLU A 403 -4.39 -0.28 38.16
N THR A 404 -3.55 0.78 38.15
CA THR A 404 -3.78 1.97 38.99
C THR A 404 -4.81 2.95 38.44
N PHE A 405 -5.15 2.86 37.15
CA PHE A 405 -6.15 3.76 36.57
C PHE A 405 -7.53 3.49 37.18
N PRO A 406 -8.29 4.53 37.58
CA PRO A 406 -9.60 4.34 38.20
C PRO A 406 -10.70 3.99 37.18
N ASP A 407 -10.51 4.31 35.90
CA ASP A 407 -11.47 4.09 34.82
C ASP A 407 -11.14 2.84 34.00
N ALA A 408 -12.09 1.92 33.90
CA ALA A 408 -11.99 0.71 33.08
C ALA A 408 -11.79 1.01 31.59
N TRP A 409 -12.21 2.17 31.08
CA TRP A 409 -11.89 2.57 29.70
C TRP A 409 -10.41 2.90 29.51
N GLU A 410 -9.80 3.67 30.42
CA GLU A 410 -8.37 3.99 30.37
C GLU A 410 -7.54 2.71 30.51
N GLN A 411 -7.89 1.85 31.48
CA GLN A 411 -7.24 0.55 31.66
C GLN A 411 -7.20 -0.25 30.35
N ARG A 412 -8.31 -0.31 29.60
CA ARG A 412 -8.40 -1.03 28.34
C ARG A 412 -7.54 -0.44 27.23
N LEU A 413 -7.51 0.88 27.11
CA LEU A 413 -6.72 1.55 26.08
C LEU A 413 -5.23 1.23 26.28
N TYR A 414 -4.71 1.45 27.49
CA TYR A 414 -3.30 1.20 27.80
C TYR A 414 -2.95 -0.29 27.81
N LEU A 415 -3.89 -1.18 28.18
CA LEU A 415 -3.70 -2.62 28.07
C LEU A 415 -3.60 -3.08 26.62
N GLY A 416 -4.38 -2.46 25.70
CA GLY A 416 -4.27 -2.71 24.27
C GLY A 416 -2.88 -2.38 23.72
N ASP A 417 -2.33 -1.22 24.09
CA ASP A 417 -0.96 -0.83 23.74
C ASP A 417 0.06 -1.82 24.31
N LEU A 418 -0.12 -2.24 25.56
CA LEU A 418 0.75 -3.21 26.23
C LEU A 418 0.76 -4.56 25.50
N PHE A 419 -0.40 -5.05 25.08
CA PHE A 419 -0.51 -6.26 24.26
C PHE A 419 0.23 -6.14 22.94
N GLN A 420 0.13 -5.01 22.25
CA GLN A 420 0.87 -4.81 21.02
C GLN A 420 2.38 -4.90 21.24
N VAL A 421 2.89 -4.35 22.35
CA VAL A 421 4.32 -4.48 22.68
C VAL A 421 4.67 -5.94 22.98
N ALA A 422 3.91 -6.62 23.83
CA ALA A 422 4.14 -8.02 24.20
C ALA A 422 4.12 -8.96 22.98
N ILE A 423 3.14 -8.78 22.08
CA ILE A 423 3.05 -9.53 20.81
C ILE A 423 4.23 -9.23 19.89
N ALA A 424 4.56 -7.94 19.69
CA ALA A 424 5.65 -7.55 18.80
C ALA A 424 7.04 -8.00 19.32
N THR A 425 7.17 -8.19 20.62
CA THR A 425 8.36 -8.72 21.30
C THR A 425 8.30 -10.23 21.58
N GLN A 426 7.25 -10.91 21.09
CA GLN A 426 7.02 -12.34 21.26
C GLN A 426 7.02 -12.83 22.72
N GLN A 427 6.60 -11.99 23.67
CA GLN A 427 6.52 -12.30 25.11
C GLN A 427 5.25 -13.07 25.43
N PHE A 428 5.07 -14.19 24.74
CA PHE A 428 3.90 -15.04 24.82
C PHE A 428 3.74 -15.73 26.18
N GLU A 429 4.85 -16.21 26.75
CA GLU A 429 4.87 -16.82 28.09
C GLU A 429 4.42 -15.82 29.17
N TRP A 430 4.89 -14.56 29.08
CA TRP A 430 4.45 -13.48 29.96
C TRP A 430 2.94 -13.25 29.88
N ILE A 431 2.36 -13.22 28.67
CA ILE A 431 0.91 -13.07 28.48
C ILE A 431 0.16 -14.19 29.20
N GLY A 432 0.61 -15.45 29.05
CA GLY A 432 0.00 -16.59 29.72
C GLY A 432 0.08 -16.50 31.25
N LYS A 433 1.25 -16.12 31.79
CA LYS A 433 1.48 -15.97 33.23
C LYS A 433 0.64 -14.87 33.86
N GLU A 434 0.57 -13.70 33.21
CA GLU A 434 -0.14 -12.52 33.73
C GLU A 434 -1.61 -12.50 33.30
N TRP A 435 -2.09 -13.50 32.54
CA TRP A 435 -3.46 -13.54 32.01
C TRP A 435 -4.54 -13.37 33.09
N SER A 436 -4.34 -13.96 34.27
CA SER A 436 -5.30 -13.83 35.37
C SER A 436 -5.49 -12.38 35.85
N ARG A 437 -4.42 -11.58 35.84
CA ARG A 437 -4.46 -10.14 36.18
C ARG A 437 -5.07 -9.33 35.05
N ILE A 438 -4.62 -9.60 33.83
CA ILE A 438 -5.13 -8.97 32.61
C ILE A 438 -6.66 -9.18 32.48
N ALA A 439 -7.13 -10.42 32.65
CA ALA A 439 -8.54 -10.78 32.50
C ALA A 439 -9.44 -10.21 33.62
N ALA A 440 -8.86 -9.77 34.74
CA ALA A 440 -9.62 -9.13 35.83
C ALA A 440 -10.03 -7.69 35.51
N ILE A 441 -9.45 -7.07 34.47
CA ILE A 441 -9.81 -5.75 33.97
C ILE A 441 -11.12 -5.87 33.18
N ASP A 442 -12.25 -5.69 33.87
CA ASP A 442 -13.61 -5.89 33.33
C ASP A 442 -13.96 -4.88 32.23
N TYR A 443 -14.77 -5.34 31.27
CA TYR A 443 -15.43 -4.59 30.21
C TYR A 443 -14.76 -4.51 28.82
N GLY A 444 -14.36 -5.64 28.21
CA GLY A 444 -14.29 -5.75 26.74
C GLY A 444 -12.96 -6.03 26.01
N PRO A 445 -11.82 -6.40 26.63
CA PRO A 445 -10.63 -6.80 25.89
C PRO A 445 -10.43 -8.33 25.77
N GLN A 446 -11.49 -9.11 25.49
CA GLN A 446 -11.32 -10.56 25.27
C GLN A 446 -11.28 -10.87 23.78
N ASP A 447 -12.33 -10.58 23.02
CA ASP A 447 -12.43 -11.14 21.67
C ASP A 447 -11.30 -10.72 20.72
N GLN A 448 -11.00 -9.41 20.62
CA GLN A 448 -9.98 -8.92 19.69
C GLN A 448 -8.57 -9.27 20.17
N GLN A 449 -8.26 -9.05 21.45
CA GLN A 449 -6.95 -9.32 22.03
C GLN A 449 -6.64 -10.82 21.98
N MET A 450 -7.61 -11.69 22.29
CA MET A 450 -7.46 -13.15 22.17
C MET A 450 -7.22 -13.57 20.72
N VAL A 451 -7.92 -12.94 19.76
CA VAL A 451 -7.67 -13.16 18.33
C VAL A 451 -6.25 -12.73 17.95
N GLU A 452 -5.80 -11.57 18.41
CA GLU A 452 -4.44 -11.06 18.15
C GLU A 452 -3.37 -11.97 18.76
N ILE A 453 -3.54 -12.39 20.02
CA ILE A 453 -2.66 -13.33 20.71
C ILE A 453 -2.60 -14.65 19.95
N ALA A 454 -3.74 -15.32 19.74
CA ALA A 454 -3.79 -16.60 19.05
C ALA A 454 -3.22 -16.49 17.62
N SER A 455 -3.49 -15.41 16.90
CA SER A 455 -2.96 -15.17 15.56
C SER A 455 -1.44 -14.99 15.56
N ALA A 456 -0.89 -14.35 16.61
CA ALA A 456 0.53 -14.16 16.81
C ALA A 456 1.25 -15.46 17.15
N TYR A 457 0.71 -16.27 18.07
CA TYR A 457 1.20 -17.64 18.33
C TYR A 457 1.18 -18.49 17.06
N ALA A 458 0.11 -18.43 16.27
CA ALA A 458 0.04 -19.16 15.01
C ALA A 458 1.04 -18.64 13.96
N ALA A 459 1.38 -17.34 13.97
CA ALA A 459 2.39 -16.78 13.08
C ALA A 459 3.82 -17.19 13.48
N SER A 460 4.08 -17.43 14.77
CA SER A 460 5.37 -17.90 15.28
C SER A 460 5.55 -19.43 15.20
N GLY A 461 4.56 -20.16 14.67
CA GLY A 461 4.58 -21.62 14.54
C GLY A 461 4.11 -22.36 15.80
N GLN A 462 3.66 -21.65 16.83
CA GLN A 462 3.14 -22.21 18.09
C GLN A 462 1.63 -22.50 17.93
N HIS A 463 1.28 -23.44 17.04
CA HIS A 463 -0.12 -23.67 16.64
C HIS A 463 -0.98 -24.28 17.75
N ILE A 464 -0.39 -25.07 18.64
CA ILE A 464 -1.10 -25.73 19.75
C ILE A 464 -1.60 -24.66 20.73
N GLU A 465 -0.69 -23.81 21.19
CA GLU A 465 -0.97 -22.71 22.10
C GLU A 465 -1.94 -21.71 21.46
N ALA A 466 -1.78 -21.43 20.16
CA ALA A 466 -2.73 -20.61 19.41
C ALA A 466 -4.15 -21.20 19.47
N ALA A 467 -4.29 -22.51 19.29
CA ALA A 467 -5.59 -23.18 19.35
C ALA A 467 -6.18 -23.17 20.77
N GLU A 468 -5.36 -23.32 21.80
CA GLU A 468 -5.79 -23.21 23.20
C GLU A 468 -6.34 -21.81 23.50
N TRP A 469 -5.64 -20.75 23.08
CA TRP A 469 -6.12 -19.37 23.19
C TRP A 469 -7.44 -19.17 22.45
N ALA A 470 -7.54 -19.68 21.23
CA ALA A 470 -8.78 -19.60 20.45
C ALA A 470 -9.95 -20.33 21.13
N GLN A 471 -9.69 -21.41 21.87
CA GLN A 471 -10.72 -22.14 22.62
C GLN A 471 -11.19 -21.41 23.88
N GLN A 472 -10.35 -20.54 24.45
CA GLN A 472 -10.68 -19.70 25.60
C GLN A 472 -11.54 -18.49 25.25
N LEU A 473 -11.75 -18.18 23.96
CA LEU A 473 -12.67 -17.13 23.51
C LEU A 473 -14.08 -17.33 24.10
N PRO A 474 -14.68 -16.30 24.73
CA PRO A 474 -16.01 -16.38 25.29
C PRO A 474 -17.05 -16.76 24.24
N LEU A 475 -17.70 -17.91 24.46
CA LEU A 475 -18.79 -18.37 23.59
C LEU A 475 -20.02 -17.48 23.67
N ALA A 476 -20.11 -16.64 24.70
CA ALA A 476 -21.29 -15.87 25.05
C ALA A 476 -21.71 -14.87 23.96
N ASN A 477 -20.87 -14.46 23.01
CA ASN A 477 -21.31 -13.47 22.00
C ASN A 477 -20.85 -13.74 20.56
N ARG A 478 -19.85 -14.59 20.30
CA ARG A 478 -19.22 -14.70 18.96
C ARG A 478 -18.81 -16.14 18.58
N PRO A 479 -19.73 -17.13 18.52
CA PRO A 479 -19.39 -18.53 18.23
C PRO A 479 -18.70 -18.73 16.87
N VAL A 480 -19.06 -17.94 15.85
CA VAL A 480 -18.45 -17.99 14.52
C VAL A 480 -17.00 -17.50 14.54
N LEU A 481 -16.68 -16.49 15.35
CA LEU A 481 -15.31 -15.96 15.48
C LEU A 481 -14.34 -17.03 15.97
N ARG A 482 -14.73 -17.81 16.98
CA ARG A 482 -13.95 -18.95 17.47
C ARG A 482 -13.67 -19.97 16.38
N VAL A 483 -14.70 -20.38 15.62
CA VAL A 483 -14.54 -21.34 14.52
C VAL A 483 -13.60 -20.78 13.44
N ARG A 484 -13.75 -19.51 13.07
CA ARG A 484 -12.89 -18.85 12.08
C ARG A 484 -11.43 -18.78 12.54
N LEU A 485 -11.19 -18.47 13.81
CA LEU A 485 -9.85 -18.43 14.36
C LEU A 485 -9.22 -19.84 14.36
N LEU A 486 -9.93 -20.86 14.84
CA LEU A 486 -9.45 -22.25 14.84
C LEU A 486 -9.15 -22.76 13.42
N THR A 487 -10.02 -22.46 12.45
CA THR A 487 -9.81 -22.84 11.04
C THR A 487 -8.64 -22.08 10.41
N ALA A 488 -8.44 -20.79 10.74
CA ALA A 488 -7.27 -20.02 10.31
C ALA A 488 -5.95 -20.57 10.90
N ILE A 489 -5.95 -20.97 12.17
CA ILE A 489 -4.81 -21.64 12.81
C ILE A 489 -4.52 -22.96 12.11
N ALA A 490 -5.53 -23.78 11.82
CA ALA A 490 -5.37 -25.03 11.08
C ALA A 490 -4.79 -24.81 9.68
N LEU A 491 -5.25 -23.77 8.95
CA LEU A 491 -4.70 -23.42 7.65
C LEU A 491 -3.21 -23.07 7.73
N LYS A 492 -2.82 -22.25 8.71
CA LYS A 492 -1.40 -21.90 8.95
C LYS A 492 -0.57 -23.13 9.31
N ALA A 493 -1.06 -23.99 10.19
CA ALA A 493 -0.38 -25.22 10.55
C ALA A 493 -0.19 -26.15 9.35
N HIS A 494 -1.20 -26.28 8.48
CA HIS A 494 -1.06 -27.02 7.22
C HIS A 494 0.01 -26.41 6.31
N GLN A 495 0.03 -25.08 6.16
CA GLN A 495 1.05 -24.37 5.38
C GLN A 495 2.46 -24.53 5.96
N ALA A 496 2.58 -24.69 7.28
CA ALA A 496 3.83 -24.99 7.97
C ALA A 496 4.26 -26.48 7.89
N GLY A 497 3.44 -27.35 7.27
CA GLY A 497 3.71 -28.77 7.09
C GLY A 497 3.04 -29.70 8.13
N GLU A 498 2.35 -29.15 9.13
CA GLU A 498 1.64 -29.89 10.20
C GLU A 498 0.25 -30.36 9.76
N THR A 499 0.17 -31.01 8.58
CA THR A 499 -1.11 -31.34 7.93
C THR A 499 -2.01 -32.26 8.76
N SER A 500 -1.42 -33.26 9.45
CA SER A 500 -2.21 -34.18 10.28
C SER A 500 -2.90 -33.44 11.42
N TRP A 501 -2.15 -32.62 12.15
CA TRP A 501 -2.68 -31.86 13.28
C TRP A 501 -3.71 -30.83 12.82
N ALA A 502 -3.46 -30.13 11.70
CA ALA A 502 -4.42 -29.21 11.10
C ALA A 502 -5.76 -29.90 10.79
N ASN A 503 -5.71 -31.11 10.21
CA ASN A 503 -6.91 -31.89 9.91
C ASN A 503 -7.65 -32.34 11.16
N ASP A 504 -6.93 -32.78 12.19
CA ASP A 504 -7.51 -33.14 13.48
C ASP A 504 -8.21 -31.93 14.12
N LEU A 505 -7.59 -30.74 14.07
CA LEU A 505 -8.19 -29.51 14.58
C LEU A 505 -9.45 -29.11 13.80
N LEU A 506 -9.43 -29.21 12.47
CA LEU A 506 -10.61 -28.94 11.63
C LEU A 506 -11.75 -29.92 11.94
N GLN A 507 -11.44 -31.20 12.13
CA GLN A 507 -12.44 -32.22 12.46
C GLN A 507 -13.04 -32.00 13.85
N GLN A 508 -12.22 -31.68 14.85
CA GLN A 508 -12.70 -31.33 16.20
C GLN A 508 -13.57 -30.07 16.16
N THR A 509 -13.15 -29.06 15.39
CA THR A 509 -13.91 -27.82 15.20
C THR A 509 -15.26 -28.12 14.56
N LEU A 510 -15.30 -28.95 13.51
CA LEU A 510 -16.52 -29.38 12.84
C LEU A 510 -17.48 -30.12 13.79
N GLN A 511 -16.97 -31.04 14.62
CA GLN A 511 -17.78 -31.76 15.60
C GLN A 511 -18.39 -30.85 16.67
N SER A 512 -17.77 -29.70 16.95
CA SER A 512 -18.26 -28.74 17.94
C SER A 512 -19.41 -27.84 17.42
N VAL A 513 -19.58 -27.70 16.10
CA VAL A 513 -20.48 -26.70 15.48
C VAL A 513 -21.93 -26.83 15.97
N ASP A 514 -22.47 -28.03 16.07
CA ASP A 514 -23.86 -28.24 16.50
C ASP A 514 -24.08 -27.86 17.96
N SER A 515 -23.12 -28.22 18.82
CA SER A 515 -23.15 -27.87 20.25
C SER A 515 -23.00 -26.36 20.45
N LEU A 516 -22.11 -25.73 19.69
CA LEU A 516 -21.94 -24.27 19.67
C LEU A 516 -23.22 -23.55 19.24
N THR A 517 -23.82 -24.00 18.13
CA THR A 517 -25.06 -23.43 17.60
C THR A 517 -26.20 -23.54 18.61
N THR A 518 -26.37 -24.73 19.20
CA THR A 518 -27.42 -25.00 20.20
C THR A 518 -27.23 -24.15 21.46
N THR A 519 -25.99 -24.01 21.92
CA THR A 519 -25.67 -23.20 23.11
C THR A 519 -25.97 -21.73 22.86
N TYR A 520 -25.57 -21.21 21.69
CA TYR A 520 -25.84 -19.83 21.29
C TYR A 520 -27.35 -19.55 21.21
N GLN A 521 -28.11 -20.39 20.51
CA GLN A 521 -29.57 -20.24 20.38
C GLN A 521 -30.30 -20.30 21.73
N ARG A 522 -29.79 -21.11 22.68
CA ARG A 522 -30.36 -21.18 24.03
C ARG A 522 -30.11 -19.91 24.84
N GLN A 523 -28.92 -19.32 24.70
CA GLN A 523 -28.54 -18.11 25.44
C GLN A 523 -29.18 -16.84 24.85
N PHE A 524 -29.39 -16.80 23.53
CA PHE A 524 -29.93 -15.66 22.80
C PHE A 524 -31.14 -16.05 21.95
N PRO A 525 -32.24 -16.51 22.56
CA PRO A 525 -33.43 -16.96 21.83
C PRO A 525 -34.12 -15.83 21.04
N GLU A 526 -33.85 -14.57 21.39
CA GLU A 526 -34.40 -13.38 20.73
C GLU A 526 -33.54 -12.88 19.56
N ASP A 527 -32.30 -13.39 19.37
CA ASP A 527 -31.45 -12.99 18.24
C ASP A 527 -31.85 -13.72 16.96
N LEU A 528 -32.88 -13.17 16.32
CA LEU A 528 -33.41 -13.63 15.04
C LEU A 528 -32.47 -13.35 13.86
N THR A 529 -31.38 -12.58 14.07
CA THR A 529 -30.49 -12.13 13.00
C THR A 529 -29.24 -13.01 12.87
N GLN A 530 -28.59 -13.35 13.98
CA GLN A 530 -27.34 -14.12 13.98
C GLN A 530 -27.58 -15.61 14.24
N GLY A 531 -28.59 -15.96 15.04
CA GLY A 531 -28.89 -17.35 15.41
C GLY A 531 -29.01 -18.33 14.23
N PRO A 532 -29.73 -17.97 13.15
CA PRO A 532 -29.82 -18.80 11.94
C PRO A 532 -28.51 -18.89 11.14
N LEU A 533 -27.60 -17.92 11.30
CA LEU A 533 -26.35 -17.83 10.53
C LEU A 533 -25.18 -18.60 11.17
N VAL A 534 -25.19 -18.81 12.49
CA VAL A 534 -24.05 -19.45 13.19
C VAL A 534 -23.58 -20.74 12.53
N LYS A 535 -24.50 -21.67 12.27
CA LYS A 535 -24.18 -22.97 11.66
C LYS A 535 -23.68 -22.84 10.22
N PRO A 536 -24.40 -22.21 9.26
CA PRO A 536 -23.90 -22.08 7.90
C PRO A 536 -22.57 -21.30 7.83
N SER A 537 -22.36 -20.26 8.64
CA SER A 537 -21.10 -19.51 8.66
C SER A 537 -19.93 -20.33 9.21
N ALA A 538 -20.15 -21.11 10.27
CA ALA A 538 -19.14 -22.01 10.83
C ALA A 538 -18.73 -23.10 9.83
N LEU A 539 -19.71 -23.75 9.19
CA LEU A 539 -19.45 -24.77 8.16
C LEU A 539 -18.72 -24.18 6.94
N THR A 540 -19.06 -22.95 6.56
CA THR A 540 -18.40 -22.22 5.47
C THR A 540 -16.92 -21.99 5.78
N ALA A 541 -16.58 -21.51 6.98
CA ALA A 541 -15.20 -21.28 7.38
C ALA A 541 -14.36 -22.57 7.28
N ILE A 542 -14.91 -23.70 7.74
CA ILE A 542 -14.25 -25.02 7.65
C ILE A 542 -14.12 -25.47 6.18
N ALA A 543 -15.18 -25.34 5.38
CA ALA A 543 -15.19 -25.73 3.98
C ALA A 543 -14.18 -24.96 3.13
N VAL A 544 -14.01 -23.66 3.40
CA VAL A 544 -13.00 -22.82 2.73
C VAL A 544 -11.59 -23.34 3.01
N VAL A 545 -11.27 -23.70 4.26
CA VAL A 545 -9.95 -24.24 4.60
C VAL A 545 -9.73 -25.61 3.96
N TYR A 546 -10.72 -26.50 3.94
CA TYR A 546 -10.59 -27.74 3.18
C TYR A 546 -10.37 -27.50 1.68
N SER A 547 -10.99 -26.47 1.10
CA SER A 547 -10.72 -26.09 -0.29
C SER A 547 -9.29 -25.59 -0.49
N GLN A 548 -8.81 -24.70 0.39
CA GLN A 548 -7.47 -24.11 0.33
C GLN A 548 -6.35 -25.13 0.56
N THR A 549 -6.63 -26.19 1.31
CA THR A 549 -5.71 -27.31 1.55
C THR A 549 -5.86 -28.45 0.52
N GLY A 550 -6.67 -28.26 -0.53
CA GLY A 550 -6.85 -29.23 -1.62
C GLY A 550 -7.74 -30.44 -1.28
N GLN A 551 -8.35 -30.47 -0.10
CA GLN A 551 -9.15 -31.58 0.43
C GLN A 551 -10.61 -31.51 -0.07
N THR A 552 -10.76 -31.62 -1.39
CA THR A 552 -12.04 -31.44 -2.09
C THR A 552 -13.12 -32.42 -1.61
N ASP A 553 -12.74 -33.65 -1.25
CA ASP A 553 -13.67 -34.68 -0.79
C ASP A 553 -14.32 -34.34 0.57
N LEU A 554 -13.61 -33.60 1.43
CA LEU A 554 -14.13 -33.12 2.70
C LEU A 554 -14.89 -31.80 2.55
N MET A 555 -14.48 -30.93 1.62
CA MET A 555 -15.15 -29.67 1.33
C MET A 555 -16.54 -29.86 0.72
N ARG A 556 -16.69 -30.74 -0.28
CA ARG A 556 -17.95 -30.94 -1.02
C ARG A 556 -19.18 -31.21 -0.15
N PRO A 557 -19.18 -32.17 0.81
CA PRO A 557 -20.34 -32.42 1.64
C PRO A 557 -20.70 -31.22 2.53
N LEU A 558 -19.71 -30.47 3.01
CA LEU A 558 -19.94 -29.25 3.79
C LEU A 558 -20.58 -28.16 2.95
N LEU A 559 -20.07 -27.92 1.73
CA LEU A 559 -20.64 -26.94 0.81
C LEU A 559 -22.09 -27.28 0.43
N GLN A 560 -22.39 -28.57 0.24
CA GLN A 560 -23.77 -29.02 0.01
C GLN A 560 -24.67 -28.72 1.20
N GLN A 561 -24.18 -28.96 2.43
CA GLN A 561 -24.92 -28.64 3.64
C GLN A 561 -25.12 -27.12 3.83
N VAL A 562 -24.09 -26.31 3.58
CA VAL A 562 -24.20 -24.84 3.60
C VAL A 562 -25.23 -24.36 2.58
N SER A 563 -25.23 -24.92 1.37
CA SER A 563 -26.20 -24.57 0.32
C SER A 563 -27.65 -24.88 0.72
N GLN A 564 -27.88 -26.00 1.41
CA GLN A 564 -29.20 -26.35 1.96
C GLN A 564 -29.63 -25.39 3.07
N LEU A 565 -28.70 -24.97 3.92
CA LEU A 565 -28.99 -24.01 4.99
C LEU A 565 -29.23 -22.61 4.42
N ASP A 566 -28.48 -22.18 3.40
CA ASP A 566 -28.63 -20.87 2.75
C ASP A 566 -30.02 -20.69 2.12
N GLN A 567 -30.62 -21.76 1.61
CA GLN A 567 -32.01 -21.76 1.11
C GLN A 567 -33.05 -21.38 2.17
N SER A 568 -32.76 -21.65 3.44
CA SER A 568 -33.67 -21.41 4.57
C SER A 568 -33.50 -20.03 5.21
N ILE A 569 -32.51 -19.24 4.78
CA ILE A 569 -32.25 -17.90 5.31
C ILE A 569 -33.27 -16.94 4.68
N THR A 570 -34.22 -16.49 5.49
CA THR A 570 -35.36 -15.65 5.05
C THR A 570 -34.94 -14.28 4.54
N ASN A 571 -33.78 -13.77 4.97
CA ASN A 571 -33.18 -12.58 4.39
C ASN A 571 -31.62 -12.74 4.35
N PRO A 572 -31.06 -13.11 3.19
CA PRO A 572 -29.64 -13.34 2.98
C PRO A 572 -28.78 -12.06 2.98
N THR A 573 -29.37 -10.89 3.27
CA THR A 573 -28.65 -9.61 3.49
C THR A 573 -28.40 -9.29 4.97
N PHE A 574 -28.98 -10.03 5.92
CA PHE A 574 -28.75 -9.82 7.36
C PHE A 574 -27.44 -10.47 7.82
N GLY A 575 -26.67 -9.77 8.65
CA GLY A 575 -25.33 -10.20 9.08
C GLY A 575 -24.23 -9.43 8.34
N GLY A 576 -23.10 -9.14 9.01
CA GLY A 576 -21.98 -8.45 8.36
C GLY A 576 -21.42 -9.29 7.20
N PRO A 577 -20.75 -8.67 6.20
CA PRO A 577 -20.15 -9.38 5.07
C PRO A 577 -19.26 -10.56 5.49
N VAL A 578 -18.61 -10.42 6.65
CA VAL A 578 -17.69 -11.41 7.22
C VAL A 578 -18.35 -12.68 7.76
N ASP A 579 -19.66 -12.67 8.00
CA ASP A 579 -20.42 -13.82 8.50
C ASP A 579 -21.33 -14.43 7.42
N GLN A 580 -21.41 -13.81 6.24
CA GLN A 580 -22.22 -14.30 5.12
C GLN A 580 -21.47 -15.39 4.34
N PRO A 581 -22.01 -16.64 4.24
CA PRO A 581 -21.36 -17.73 3.52
C PRO A 581 -20.87 -17.35 2.13
N PHE A 582 -21.73 -16.70 1.33
CA PHE A 582 -21.41 -16.25 -0.02
C PHE A 582 -20.17 -15.34 -0.05
N SER A 583 -20.16 -14.31 0.78
CA SER A 583 -19.07 -13.34 0.86
C SER A 583 -17.75 -13.98 1.29
N VAL A 584 -17.80 -14.91 2.27
CA VAL A 584 -16.61 -15.64 2.73
C VAL A 584 -16.00 -16.49 1.60
N PHE A 585 -16.81 -17.17 0.78
CA PHE A 585 -16.30 -17.89 -0.40
C PHE A 585 -15.70 -16.93 -1.46
N MET A 586 -16.31 -15.76 -1.66
CA MET A 586 -15.80 -14.74 -2.59
C MET A 586 -14.45 -14.18 -2.13
N ASP A 587 -14.34 -13.79 -0.86
CA ASP A 587 -13.11 -13.26 -0.26
C ASP A 587 -11.97 -14.28 -0.30
N ALA A 588 -12.29 -15.56 -0.10
CA ALA A 588 -11.35 -16.67 -0.21
C ALA A 588 -11.01 -17.08 -1.66
N LYS A 589 -11.54 -16.36 -2.67
CA LYS A 589 -11.41 -16.64 -4.11
C LYS A 589 -11.90 -18.03 -4.53
N GLN A 590 -12.81 -18.59 -3.75
CA GLN A 590 -13.42 -19.90 -3.98
C GLN A 590 -14.71 -19.75 -4.79
N TYR A 591 -14.58 -19.20 -6.02
CA TYR A 591 -15.73 -18.75 -6.81
C TYR A 591 -16.68 -19.86 -7.26
N VAL A 592 -16.20 -21.10 -7.35
CA VAL A 592 -17.07 -22.26 -7.63
C VAL A 592 -18.04 -22.50 -6.47
N GLY A 593 -17.55 -22.40 -5.23
CA GLY A 593 -18.40 -22.50 -4.04
C GLY A 593 -19.36 -21.32 -3.94
N ALA A 594 -18.88 -20.10 -4.20
CA ALA A 594 -19.73 -18.91 -4.25
C ALA A 594 -20.83 -19.02 -5.32
N LEU A 595 -20.52 -19.61 -6.49
CA LEU A 595 -21.51 -19.85 -7.55
C LEU A 595 -22.57 -20.86 -7.12
N GLN A 596 -22.19 -21.95 -6.43
CA GLN A 596 -23.15 -22.94 -5.92
C GLN A 596 -24.09 -22.32 -4.88
N LEU A 597 -23.56 -21.49 -3.98
CA LEU A 597 -24.39 -20.74 -3.03
C LEU A 597 -25.30 -19.75 -3.74
N ALA A 598 -24.79 -19.01 -4.73
CA ALA A 598 -25.58 -18.12 -5.55
C ALA A 598 -26.75 -18.86 -6.20
N GLN A 599 -26.54 -20.06 -6.72
CA GLN A 599 -27.60 -20.89 -7.32
C GLN A 599 -28.64 -21.38 -6.31
N ALA A 600 -28.20 -21.65 -5.07
CA ALA A 600 -29.06 -22.11 -3.99
C ALA A 600 -29.86 -20.98 -3.33
N THR A 601 -29.45 -19.72 -3.44
CA THR A 601 -30.11 -18.58 -2.78
C THR A 601 -31.60 -18.49 -3.15
N ALA A 602 -32.50 -18.48 -2.16
CA ALA A 602 -33.95 -18.52 -2.40
C ALA A 602 -34.52 -17.21 -3.00
N GLU A 603 -34.09 -16.07 -2.47
CA GLU A 603 -34.57 -14.75 -2.88
C GLU A 603 -34.06 -14.39 -4.27
N SER A 604 -34.99 -14.08 -5.20
CA SER A 604 -34.66 -13.88 -6.61
C SER A 604 -33.69 -12.73 -6.84
N GLU A 605 -33.90 -11.57 -6.21
CA GLU A 605 -33.05 -10.39 -6.43
C GLU A 605 -31.61 -10.63 -5.96
N VAL A 606 -31.46 -11.16 -4.75
CA VAL A 606 -30.15 -11.51 -4.19
C VAL A 606 -29.48 -12.62 -5.00
N ARG A 607 -30.23 -13.63 -5.45
CA ARG A 607 -29.73 -14.68 -6.35
C ARG A 607 -29.12 -14.09 -7.61
N GLN A 608 -29.83 -13.16 -8.27
CA GLN A 608 -29.36 -12.53 -9.51
C GLN A 608 -28.05 -11.77 -9.29
N SER A 609 -27.98 -10.96 -8.24
CA SER A 609 -26.75 -10.23 -7.87
C SER A 609 -25.57 -11.16 -7.55
N ARG A 610 -25.80 -12.21 -6.74
CA ARG A 610 -24.79 -13.21 -6.39
C ARG A 610 -24.29 -13.99 -7.60
N LEU A 611 -25.20 -14.40 -8.50
CA LEU A 611 -24.86 -15.09 -9.75
C LEU A 611 -23.96 -14.23 -10.64
N GLN A 612 -24.32 -12.97 -10.85
CA GLN A 612 -23.54 -12.04 -11.66
C GLN A 612 -22.16 -11.78 -11.04
N THR A 613 -22.10 -11.61 -9.72
CA THR A 613 -20.85 -11.42 -8.97
C THR A 613 -19.92 -12.62 -9.10
N SER A 614 -20.42 -13.84 -8.87
CA SER A 614 -19.65 -15.08 -9.01
C SER A 614 -19.17 -15.30 -10.44
N ALA A 615 -20.02 -15.08 -11.44
CA ALA A 615 -19.67 -15.25 -12.85
C ALA A 615 -18.57 -14.26 -13.27
N THR A 616 -18.65 -13.00 -12.83
CA THR A 616 -17.63 -12.00 -13.12
C THR A 616 -16.28 -12.37 -12.49
N ALA A 617 -16.28 -12.86 -11.26
CA ALA A 617 -15.07 -13.31 -10.60
C ALA A 617 -14.46 -14.57 -11.25
N LEU A 618 -15.29 -15.50 -11.73
CA LEU A 618 -14.85 -16.66 -12.51
C LEU A 618 -14.19 -16.27 -13.83
N LEU A 619 -14.62 -15.18 -14.47
CA LEU A 619 -13.98 -14.68 -15.69
C LEU A 619 -12.57 -14.14 -15.47
N GLN A 620 -12.28 -13.60 -14.28
CA GLN A 620 -10.92 -13.20 -13.92
C GLN A 620 -9.96 -14.41 -13.84
N GLN A 621 -10.49 -15.63 -13.71
CA GLN A 621 -9.76 -16.90 -13.73
C GLN A 621 -9.93 -17.67 -15.05
N ASP A 622 -10.44 -17.03 -16.10
CA ASP A 622 -10.68 -17.63 -17.42
C ASP A 622 -11.61 -18.85 -17.38
N ARG A 623 -12.48 -18.95 -16.36
CA ARG A 623 -13.44 -20.04 -16.17
C ARG A 623 -14.73 -19.82 -16.94
N PHE A 624 -14.60 -19.71 -18.27
CA PHE A 624 -15.72 -19.53 -19.20
C PHE A 624 -16.74 -20.67 -19.12
N ASP A 625 -16.28 -21.88 -18.83
CA ASP A 625 -17.09 -23.09 -18.64
C ASP A 625 -18.15 -22.94 -17.54
N LEU A 626 -17.85 -22.14 -16.51
CA LEU A 626 -18.75 -21.87 -15.40
C LEU A 626 -19.48 -20.53 -15.53
N ALA A 627 -18.85 -19.51 -16.11
CA ALA A 627 -19.43 -18.18 -16.23
C ALA A 627 -20.51 -18.10 -17.33
N LEU A 628 -20.29 -18.73 -18.49
CA LEU A 628 -21.22 -18.64 -19.62
C LEU A 628 -22.62 -19.23 -19.33
N PRO A 629 -22.75 -20.38 -18.64
CA PRO A 629 -24.06 -20.92 -18.26
C PRO A 629 -24.87 -19.99 -17.33
N VAL A 630 -24.21 -19.08 -16.60
CA VAL A 630 -24.90 -18.15 -15.69
C VAL A 630 -25.78 -17.17 -16.47
N VAL A 631 -25.43 -16.84 -17.72
CA VAL A 631 -26.25 -15.96 -18.58
C VAL A 631 -27.69 -16.47 -18.69
N ASP A 632 -27.89 -17.79 -18.77
CA ASP A 632 -29.22 -18.39 -18.88
C ASP A 632 -29.97 -18.46 -17.55
N GLN A 633 -29.25 -18.34 -16.43
CA GLN A 633 -29.81 -18.28 -15.08
C GLN A 633 -30.22 -16.87 -14.67
N LEU A 634 -29.68 -15.85 -15.35
CA LEU A 634 -30.11 -14.48 -15.13
C LEU A 634 -31.53 -14.26 -15.70
N THR A 635 -32.32 -13.39 -15.07
CA THR A 635 -33.68 -13.06 -15.50
C THR A 635 -33.75 -11.75 -16.26
N GLN A 636 -32.98 -10.74 -15.83
CA GLN A 636 -33.01 -9.41 -16.45
C GLN A 636 -32.10 -9.33 -17.70
N ALA A 637 -32.63 -8.74 -18.78
CA ALA A 637 -31.93 -8.61 -20.06
C ALA A 637 -30.67 -7.72 -19.99
N ASN A 638 -30.69 -6.69 -19.15
CA ASN A 638 -29.52 -5.82 -18.89
C ASN A 638 -28.37 -6.63 -18.26
N GLY A 639 -28.61 -7.39 -17.18
CA GLY A 639 -27.60 -8.22 -16.52
C GLY A 639 -27.04 -9.32 -17.42
N LYS A 640 -27.89 -9.96 -18.25
CA LYS A 640 -27.44 -10.90 -19.29
C LYS A 640 -26.49 -10.25 -20.28
N THR A 641 -26.85 -9.07 -20.77
CA THR A 641 -26.06 -8.32 -21.76
C THR A 641 -24.71 -7.91 -21.17
N GLN A 642 -24.70 -7.41 -19.93
CA GLN A 642 -23.48 -7.05 -19.20
C GLN A 642 -22.53 -8.24 -19.02
N LEU A 643 -23.07 -9.40 -18.60
CA LEU A 643 -22.24 -10.60 -18.43
C LEU A 643 -21.69 -11.10 -19.78
N LEU A 644 -22.49 -11.09 -20.84
CA LEU A 644 -22.04 -11.45 -22.18
C LEU A 644 -20.95 -10.49 -22.70
N LEU A 645 -21.09 -9.19 -22.48
CA LEU A 645 -20.07 -8.19 -22.79
C LEU A 645 -18.76 -8.47 -22.04
N ALA A 646 -18.84 -8.74 -20.73
CA ALA A 646 -17.67 -9.09 -19.93
C ALA A 646 -16.98 -10.37 -20.42
N ILE A 647 -17.75 -11.40 -20.79
CA ILE A 647 -17.23 -12.64 -21.38
C ILE A 647 -16.52 -12.36 -22.70
N ALA A 648 -17.15 -11.60 -23.60
CA ALA A 648 -16.56 -11.23 -24.88
C ALA A 648 -15.30 -10.39 -24.70
N GLN A 649 -15.27 -9.50 -23.71
CA GLN A 649 -14.12 -8.66 -23.41
C GLN A 649 -12.96 -9.51 -22.95
N ARG A 650 -13.23 -10.47 -22.06
CA ARG A 650 -12.19 -11.38 -21.59
C ARG A 650 -11.63 -12.25 -22.72
N TYR A 651 -12.47 -12.75 -23.63
CA TYR A 651 -11.97 -13.43 -24.84
C TYR A 651 -11.14 -12.50 -25.72
N SER A 652 -11.54 -11.24 -25.89
CA SER A 652 -10.78 -10.23 -26.64
C SER A 652 -9.42 -9.95 -26.02
N ASP A 653 -9.35 -9.78 -24.70
CA ASP A 653 -8.10 -9.55 -23.95
C ASP A 653 -7.12 -10.73 -24.11
N LEU A 654 -7.65 -11.95 -24.22
CA LEU A 654 -6.90 -13.18 -24.52
C LEU A 654 -6.61 -13.38 -26.01
N GLN A 655 -6.94 -12.41 -26.87
CA GLN A 655 -6.80 -12.46 -28.33
C GLN A 655 -7.60 -13.59 -29.01
N GLN A 656 -8.65 -14.10 -28.35
CA GLN A 656 -9.52 -15.16 -28.86
C GLN A 656 -10.73 -14.56 -29.58
N VAL A 657 -10.47 -13.85 -30.68
CA VAL A 657 -11.50 -13.11 -31.44
C VAL A 657 -12.64 -14.04 -31.90
N ASP A 658 -12.31 -15.23 -32.40
CA ASP A 658 -13.30 -16.19 -32.89
C ASP A 658 -14.28 -16.66 -31.80
N ALA A 659 -13.83 -16.68 -30.54
CA ALA A 659 -14.68 -16.99 -29.39
C ALA A 659 -15.47 -15.77 -28.90
N ALA A 660 -14.92 -14.56 -29.01
CA ALA A 660 -15.58 -13.32 -28.60
C ALA A 660 -16.78 -12.97 -29.49
N LEU A 661 -16.67 -13.15 -30.81
CA LEU A 661 -17.70 -12.75 -31.78
C LEU A 661 -19.09 -13.39 -31.55
N PRO A 662 -19.23 -14.73 -31.40
CA PRO A 662 -20.54 -15.32 -31.15
C PRO A 662 -21.15 -14.88 -29.81
N ILE A 663 -20.31 -14.54 -28.83
CA ILE A 663 -20.76 -13.99 -27.54
C ILE A 663 -21.29 -12.57 -27.72
N LEU A 664 -20.62 -11.73 -28.50
CA LEU A 664 -21.11 -10.39 -28.86
C LEU A 664 -22.39 -10.45 -29.71
N ASP A 665 -22.51 -11.43 -30.60
CA ASP A 665 -23.73 -11.61 -31.40
C ASP A 665 -24.91 -11.90 -30.47
N ARG A 666 -24.69 -12.76 -29.46
CA ARG A 666 -25.67 -13.05 -28.42
C ARG A 666 -25.95 -11.83 -27.54
N ALA A 667 -24.93 -11.06 -27.15
CA ALA A 667 -25.08 -9.84 -26.37
C ALA A 667 -25.98 -8.84 -27.12
N PHE A 668 -25.76 -8.66 -28.42
CA PHE A 668 -26.57 -7.78 -29.26
C PHE A 668 -28.03 -8.23 -29.37
N GLN A 669 -28.29 -9.54 -29.48
CA GLN A 669 -29.65 -10.06 -29.49
C GLN A 669 -30.36 -9.80 -28.16
N VAL A 670 -29.66 -10.01 -27.03
CA VAL A 670 -30.26 -9.82 -25.71
C VAL A 670 -30.47 -8.33 -25.39
N ALA A 671 -29.52 -7.46 -25.75
CA ALA A 671 -29.61 -6.01 -25.56
C ALA A 671 -30.88 -5.40 -26.20
N GLN A 672 -31.31 -5.96 -27.33
CA GLN A 672 -32.54 -5.53 -28.02
C GLN A 672 -33.82 -5.86 -27.26
N THR A 673 -33.76 -6.71 -26.24
CA THR A 673 -34.93 -7.06 -25.40
C THR A 673 -34.98 -6.24 -24.11
N ILE A 674 -34.02 -5.35 -23.87
CA ILE A 674 -34.00 -4.46 -22.70
C ILE A 674 -35.15 -3.44 -22.80
N PRO A 675 -36.09 -3.46 -21.83
CA PRO A 675 -37.19 -2.50 -21.78
C PRO A 675 -36.68 -1.12 -21.35
N GLY A 676 -37.45 -0.06 -21.62
CA GLY A 676 -37.11 1.30 -21.22
C GLY A 676 -36.61 2.18 -22.37
N GLU A 677 -36.21 3.40 -22.00
CA GLU A 677 -35.62 4.39 -22.91
C GLU A 677 -34.17 4.01 -23.27
N GLU A 678 -33.61 4.59 -24.33
CA GLU A 678 -32.22 4.29 -24.71
C GLU A 678 -31.23 5.03 -23.81
N SER A 679 -31.62 6.18 -23.26
CA SER A 679 -30.86 6.89 -22.25
C SER A 679 -31.74 7.07 -21.02
N GLU A 680 -31.39 6.39 -19.93
CA GLU A 680 -32.03 6.58 -18.63
C GLU A 680 -31.10 7.38 -17.70
N VAL A 681 -31.68 8.18 -16.81
CA VAL A 681 -30.91 8.98 -15.85
C VAL A 681 -31.49 8.81 -14.44
N ASP A 682 -30.61 8.63 -13.45
CA ASP A 682 -30.95 8.74 -12.04
C ASP A 682 -30.84 10.19 -11.58
N ARG A 683 -31.84 10.64 -10.83
CA ARG A 683 -31.88 12.01 -10.28
C ARG A 683 -31.78 11.95 -8.77
N PHE A 684 -30.71 12.53 -8.22
CA PHE A 684 -30.45 12.58 -6.79
C PHE A 684 -30.62 14.01 -6.25
N GLY A 685 -31.04 14.10 -4.98
CA GLY A 685 -31.35 15.37 -4.28
C GLY A 685 -32.85 15.70 -4.30
N THR A 686 -33.33 16.44 -3.28
CA THR A 686 -34.73 16.90 -3.20
C THR A 686 -35.09 17.93 -4.28
N ASP A 687 -34.07 18.49 -4.92
CA ASP A 687 -34.11 19.44 -6.03
C ASP A 687 -33.87 18.77 -7.41
N GLY A 688 -33.47 17.49 -7.45
CA GLY A 688 -33.29 16.71 -8.68
C GLY A 688 -32.20 17.22 -9.63
N LEU A 689 -31.25 18.03 -9.11
CA LEU A 689 -30.19 18.68 -9.90
C LEU A 689 -29.00 17.76 -10.21
N THR A 690 -28.80 16.71 -9.42
CA THR A 690 -27.75 15.73 -9.72
C THR A 690 -28.33 14.66 -10.63
N VAL A 691 -28.01 14.75 -11.92
CA VAL A 691 -28.41 13.78 -12.95
C VAL A 691 -27.23 12.88 -13.23
N ILE A 692 -27.39 11.58 -13.02
CA ILE A 692 -26.38 10.55 -13.31
C ILE A 692 -26.95 9.65 -14.39
N ASP A 693 -26.26 9.54 -15.53
CA ASP A 693 -26.68 8.63 -16.60
C ASP A 693 -26.58 7.17 -16.13
N ARG A 694 -27.62 6.36 -16.38
CA ARG A 694 -27.62 4.94 -16.07
C ARG A 694 -26.81 4.17 -17.09
N THR A 695 -25.69 3.61 -16.66
CA THR A 695 -24.76 2.88 -17.54
C THR A 695 -25.25 1.49 -17.97
N ASN A 696 -26.41 1.04 -17.49
CA ASN A 696 -27.00 -0.27 -17.78
C ASN A 696 -28.30 -0.21 -18.59
N ASP A 697 -28.63 0.96 -19.14
CA ASP A 697 -29.74 1.13 -20.07
C ASP A 697 -29.46 0.52 -21.44
N ARG A 698 -30.49 0.50 -22.31
CA ARG A 698 -30.38 -0.13 -23.63
C ARG A 698 -29.36 0.58 -24.51
N GLY A 699 -29.29 1.90 -24.50
CA GLY A 699 -28.42 2.67 -25.39
C GLY A 699 -26.95 2.52 -25.01
N SER A 700 -26.63 2.63 -23.73
CA SER A 700 -25.28 2.44 -23.17
C SER A 700 -24.74 1.04 -23.47
N LEU A 701 -25.58 0.01 -23.33
CA LEU A 701 -25.17 -1.36 -23.62
C LEU A 701 -25.00 -1.62 -25.12
N LEU A 702 -25.85 -1.03 -25.99
CA LEU A 702 -25.67 -1.11 -27.44
C LEU A 702 -24.42 -0.35 -27.90
N GLU A 703 -24.11 0.79 -27.29
CA GLU A 703 -22.85 1.51 -27.51
C GLU A 703 -21.65 0.64 -27.17
N ALA A 704 -21.63 0.04 -25.97
CA ALA A 704 -20.54 -0.82 -25.54
C ALA A 704 -20.31 -1.99 -26.51
N ILE A 705 -21.38 -2.67 -26.95
CA ILE A 705 -21.30 -3.74 -27.94
C ILE A 705 -20.71 -3.24 -29.26
N ALA A 706 -21.14 -2.06 -29.73
CA ALA A 706 -20.68 -1.51 -31.00
C ALA A 706 -19.19 -1.12 -30.96
N LEU A 707 -18.75 -0.51 -29.86
CA LEU A 707 -17.34 -0.19 -29.63
C LEU A 707 -16.48 -1.45 -29.56
N GLN A 708 -16.97 -2.50 -28.92
CA GLN A 708 -16.23 -3.75 -28.81
C GLN A 708 -16.10 -4.48 -30.15
N TYR A 709 -17.16 -4.48 -30.98
CA TYR A 709 -17.03 -4.93 -32.37
C TYR A 709 -15.98 -4.12 -33.15
N ALA A 710 -15.96 -2.80 -32.96
CA ALA A 710 -14.99 -1.94 -33.62
C ALA A 710 -13.54 -2.26 -33.19
N GLN A 711 -13.31 -2.49 -31.89
CA GLN A 711 -12.01 -2.90 -31.34
C GLN A 711 -11.54 -4.25 -31.92
N LEU A 712 -12.47 -5.16 -32.21
CA LEU A 712 -12.20 -6.44 -32.87
C LEU A 712 -12.09 -6.35 -34.40
N GLY A 713 -12.05 -5.13 -34.97
CA GLY A 713 -11.98 -4.89 -36.41
C GLY A 713 -13.28 -5.19 -37.17
N GLN A 714 -14.38 -5.46 -36.49
CA GLN A 714 -15.69 -5.79 -37.09
C GLN A 714 -16.52 -4.55 -37.37
N GLY A 715 -15.99 -3.62 -38.17
CA GLY A 715 -16.64 -2.33 -38.44
C GLY A 715 -18.06 -2.42 -39.02
N ASP A 716 -18.35 -3.44 -39.83
CA ASP A 716 -19.70 -3.66 -40.37
C ASP A 716 -20.70 -4.07 -39.29
N ARG A 717 -20.30 -4.95 -38.37
CA ARG A 717 -21.13 -5.36 -37.23
C ARG A 717 -21.31 -4.21 -36.25
N ALA A 718 -20.26 -3.44 -35.97
CA ALA A 718 -20.34 -2.23 -35.15
C ALA A 718 -21.38 -1.24 -35.70
N ARG A 719 -21.36 -0.97 -37.01
CA ARG A 719 -22.36 -0.14 -37.69
C ARG A 719 -23.77 -0.72 -37.61
N GLN A 720 -23.91 -2.03 -37.73
CA GLN A 720 -25.21 -2.71 -37.61
C GLN A 720 -25.83 -2.48 -36.23
N VAL A 721 -25.03 -2.54 -35.17
CA VAL A 721 -25.50 -2.29 -33.79
C VAL A 721 -25.96 -0.83 -33.65
N VAL A 722 -25.18 0.13 -34.14
CA VAL A 722 -25.53 1.55 -34.06
C VAL A 722 -26.79 1.89 -34.84
N ASN A 723 -27.00 1.27 -36.00
CA ASN A 723 -28.24 1.44 -36.76
C ASN A 723 -29.50 0.99 -35.99
N ARG A 724 -29.34 0.26 -34.89
CA ARG A 724 -30.44 -0.16 -34.02
C ARG A 724 -30.82 0.88 -32.96
N LEU A 725 -29.92 1.80 -32.61
CA LEU A 725 -30.20 2.94 -31.73
C LEU A 725 -31.26 3.84 -32.37
N GLN A 726 -32.31 4.20 -31.66
CA GLN A 726 -33.41 5.07 -32.09
C GLN A 726 -33.07 6.55 -31.91
N GLU A 727 -32.36 6.89 -30.83
CA GLU A 727 -31.95 8.27 -30.53
C GLU A 727 -30.89 8.75 -31.52
N ALA A 728 -31.23 9.74 -32.34
CA ALA A 728 -30.35 10.25 -33.40
C ALA A 728 -29.04 10.82 -32.85
N ARG A 729 -29.10 11.52 -31.72
CA ARG A 729 -27.91 12.12 -31.07
C ARG A 729 -26.95 11.05 -30.57
N LEU A 730 -27.46 10.06 -29.84
CA LEU A 730 -26.67 8.93 -29.36
C LEU A 730 -26.09 8.14 -30.54
N ARG A 731 -26.89 7.87 -31.57
CA ARG A 731 -26.43 7.20 -32.79
C ARG A 731 -25.25 7.92 -33.46
N GLU A 732 -25.32 9.25 -33.59
CA GLU A 732 -24.23 10.05 -34.15
C GLU A 732 -22.97 10.02 -33.27
N GLN A 733 -23.13 10.11 -31.95
CA GLN A 733 -22.03 10.01 -30.99
C GLN A 733 -21.33 8.65 -31.09
N VAL A 734 -22.08 7.55 -31.04
CA VAL A 734 -21.51 6.19 -31.12
C VAL A 734 -20.86 5.95 -32.49
N MET A 735 -21.46 6.44 -33.59
CA MET A 735 -20.84 6.36 -34.92
C MET A 735 -19.48 7.06 -34.98
N GLN A 736 -19.34 8.22 -34.33
CA GLN A 736 -18.06 8.92 -34.24
C GLN A 736 -17.04 8.14 -33.41
N SER A 737 -17.45 7.57 -32.29
CA SER A 737 -16.61 6.74 -31.43
C SER A 737 -16.10 5.49 -32.16
N ILE A 738 -16.95 4.79 -32.92
CA ILE A 738 -16.56 3.63 -33.76
C ILE A 738 -15.56 4.04 -34.86
N GLN A 739 -15.80 5.17 -35.53
CA GLN A 739 -14.87 5.65 -36.56
C GLN A 739 -13.51 6.02 -35.98
N CYS A 740 -13.46 6.46 -34.72
CA CYS A 740 -12.23 6.71 -33.99
C CYS A 740 -11.48 5.39 -33.73
N VAL A 741 -12.17 4.40 -33.15
CA VAL A 741 -11.60 3.08 -32.82
C VAL A 741 -11.12 2.31 -34.06
N LEU A 742 -11.83 2.38 -35.19
CA LEU A 742 -11.41 1.71 -36.42
C LEU A 742 -10.19 2.38 -37.12
N ARG A 743 -9.79 3.59 -36.67
CA ARG A 743 -8.66 4.35 -37.23
C ARG A 743 -7.40 4.28 -36.36
N SER A 744 -7.54 3.96 -35.08
CA SER A 744 -6.44 3.63 -34.15
C SER A 744 -5.97 2.20 -34.38
#